data_AF-A0A7N2L554-F1
#
_entry.id   AF-A0A7N2L554-F1
#
_cell.length_a   1.000
_cell.length_b   1.000
_cell.length_c   1.000
_cell.angle_alpha   90.00
_cell.angle_beta   90.00
_cell.angle_gamma   90.00
#
_symmetry.space_group_name_H-M   'P 1'
#
loop_
_entity.id
_entity.type
_entity.pdbx_description
1 polymer ?
#
loop_
_entity_poly.entity_id
_entity_poly.type
_entity_poly.pdbx_seq_one_letter_code
_entity_poly.pdbx_strand_id
1 'polypeptide(L)'
;MTSIKFCLVFLVSMSLMVSMSLAMPSLNVGYYQSTCPSAETIVRNAVNKAVSSNPGLAAGLIRMHFHDCFVRGCDASVLLDSTPGNPAERDSPVNNPSLRGFEVIFEAKAALEAQCPQTVSCADIIAFAARDSAYKVGGVSCKVPSGRRDGRVSRENEPIDNLPPPTFNAQELEQRFVQKGLSLDEMVTLSGAHSIGRSHCSSFSKRLYNFSETNPQDPSMDPIFARDLKTKCPQNAGNVDPTVPLDVLTPNRLENKYYINLKNHHGLLTSDQSLLSSPSTVGIVRNNARQGEIWAYKFAAAMVKMGYVDVLTGSQVTMATTKFCLVFFVTMSMMVSMSLAMPSLKVGYYQSTCPSAETIVRNAVIKAVSSNPGLAAGLIRMHFHDCFVRGCDASVLLDSTPGNPAERDSPVNNPSLRGFEVIFEAKAALEAQCPQTVSCADIIAFAARDSAYKVGGISYKVPSGRRDGRVSRENEPIENLPPPTFNAQELEQRFARKGLSLDEMVTLSGAHSIGRSHCSSFSKRLYNFSETNPQDPSMDPIFSRDLKAKCPQNAGNVDPTVPLDVLTPNRLDNKYYINLKNQHGLLTSDQSLLSSPSTVGIVKNNAKHGETWAYKFAAAMVKMGYVDVLIGSQVLPCFGGLVAGMSSREHQSRLRCSKGKEPVIDVDDYPPQTKGTRSSSKSFDPNKFRSYAAYQSYENFFLHAKPLLERALDQSSLHDTDIPKWFAHKDWNYLLSDPDDAYEELVKEFYANAIVEGDELKCWVRKKCFSVSPTYLAEILHINRPIFRHSPIYDDLCPDEELLKESLGQDLEFSPNGKSISVSSLSPKLRVLTIVMFHNLYPLLSTGYMNLGRALFLHDLISDVEIDIYAHIFHVLRKTVLRTESRICFPFCSLISWILKLKGIYPTADESPIPKPSPINMRTFNASIGHSRKRAKPETSASHSGSHFSTLSLDEKLDRIVSSVHELNTKMSGLTASLHHQSTRWDMKFTSLQTQLDQIQRKLEEDD
;
A
#
# COMPACT_ATOMS: atom_id res chain seq x y z
N MET A 1 -34.92 -42.51 19.37
CA MET A 1 -35.25 -41.48 18.35
C MET A 1 -35.06 -40.03 18.84
N THR A 2 -34.57 -39.80 20.08
CA THR A 2 -34.36 -38.46 20.66
C THR A 2 -32.92 -37.93 20.54
N SER A 3 -31.91 -38.82 20.37
CA SER A 3 -30.49 -38.42 20.23
C SER A 3 -30.10 -37.88 18.85
N ILE A 4 -30.86 -38.21 17.80
CA ILE A 4 -30.51 -37.84 16.41
C ILE A 4 -31.03 -36.42 16.06
N LYS A 5 -32.12 -35.98 16.71
CA LYS A 5 -32.68 -34.63 16.50
C LYS A 5 -31.84 -33.52 17.15
N PHE A 6 -31.11 -33.83 18.23
CA PHE A 6 -30.23 -32.85 18.89
C PHE A 6 -28.92 -32.61 18.10
N CYS A 7 -28.39 -33.62 17.40
CA CYS A 7 -27.23 -33.45 16.51
C CYS A 7 -27.54 -32.65 15.24
N LEU A 8 -28.74 -32.77 14.67
CA LEU A 8 -29.10 -32.04 13.43
C LEU A 8 -29.28 -30.53 13.66
N VAL A 9 -29.85 -30.12 14.79
CA VAL A 9 -30.05 -28.69 15.11
C VAL A 9 -28.71 -27.99 15.40
N PHE A 10 -27.74 -28.71 15.99
CA PHE A 10 -26.39 -28.20 16.25
C PHE A 10 -25.54 -28.04 14.97
N LEU A 11 -25.76 -28.90 13.95
CA LEU A 11 -25.04 -28.86 12.68
C LEU A 11 -25.57 -27.78 11.70
N VAL A 12 -26.87 -27.46 11.76
CA VAL A 12 -27.47 -26.37 10.97
C VAL A 12 -27.08 -25.00 11.55
N SER A 13 -26.93 -24.88 12.87
CA SER A 13 -26.47 -23.65 13.55
C SER A 13 -25.02 -23.27 13.25
N MET A 14 -24.13 -24.24 12.97
CA MET A 14 -22.72 -23.95 12.62
C MET A 14 -22.53 -23.57 11.14
N SER A 15 -23.47 -23.90 10.25
CA SER A 15 -23.31 -23.66 8.80
C SER A 15 -23.72 -22.26 8.33
N LEU A 16 -24.46 -21.49 9.15
CA LEU A 16 -24.87 -20.11 8.82
C LEU A 16 -23.84 -19.02 9.23
N MET A 17 -22.72 -19.38 9.87
CA MET A 17 -21.71 -18.44 10.40
C MET A 17 -20.42 -18.33 9.55
N VAL A 18 -20.34 -18.97 8.38
CA VAL A 18 -19.07 -19.15 7.63
C VAL A 18 -18.96 -18.32 6.33
N SER A 19 -19.92 -17.45 5.97
CA SER A 19 -19.88 -16.68 4.71
C SER A 19 -19.49 -15.20 4.86
N MET A 20 -18.42 -14.89 5.60
CA MET A 20 -17.69 -13.62 5.46
C MET A 20 -16.20 -13.88 5.16
N SER A 21 -15.85 -13.93 3.87
CA SER A 21 -14.46 -13.82 3.37
C SER A 21 -14.20 -12.34 3.02
N LEU A 22 -13.38 -11.63 3.82
CA LEU A 22 -12.00 -11.22 3.49
C LEU A 22 -11.91 -10.29 2.26
N ALA A 23 -12.33 -9.03 2.42
CA ALA A 23 -11.84 -7.97 1.55
C ALA A 23 -10.37 -7.67 1.90
N MET A 24 -9.48 -7.75 0.93
CA MET A 24 -8.14 -7.16 1.03
C MET A 24 -8.33 -5.64 1.22
N PRO A 25 -7.76 -5.01 2.26
CA PRO A 25 -7.89 -3.58 2.44
C PRO A 25 -7.04 -2.85 1.39
N SER A 26 -7.69 -2.38 0.32
CA SER A 26 -7.14 -1.36 -0.56
C SER A 26 -7.30 0.03 0.09
N LEU A 27 -6.47 0.99 -0.31
CA LEU A 27 -6.78 2.39 0.01
C LEU A 27 -8.06 2.77 -0.72
N ASN A 28 -9.00 3.39 -0.03
CA ASN A 28 -10.30 3.77 -0.57
C ASN A 28 -10.61 5.23 -0.30
N VAL A 29 -11.21 5.92 -1.26
CA VAL A 29 -11.75 7.26 -1.02
C VAL A 29 -12.91 7.15 -0.05
N GLY A 30 -12.92 7.98 0.98
CA GLY A 30 -13.94 7.90 2.03
C GLY A 30 -13.77 6.69 2.95
N TYR A 31 -12.55 6.15 3.10
CA TYR A 31 -12.25 5.03 4.01
C TYR A 31 -12.82 5.23 5.41
N TYR A 32 -12.80 6.47 5.91
CA TYR A 32 -13.31 6.83 7.24
C TYR A 32 -14.79 7.22 7.26
N GLN A 33 -15.54 7.17 6.16
CA GLN A 33 -16.92 7.67 6.12
C GLN A 33 -17.86 6.96 7.11
N SER A 34 -17.62 5.69 7.41
CA SER A 34 -18.42 4.92 8.37
C SER A 34 -17.81 4.89 9.78
N THR A 35 -16.50 5.04 9.91
CA THR A 35 -15.77 4.88 11.19
C THR A 35 -15.42 6.21 11.84
N CYS A 36 -15.13 7.24 11.06
CA CYS A 36 -14.95 8.62 11.49
C CYS A 36 -15.43 9.59 10.39
N PRO A 37 -16.75 9.81 10.25
CA PRO A 37 -17.30 10.59 9.13
C PRO A 37 -16.76 12.03 9.04
N SER A 38 -16.32 12.59 10.16
CA SER A 38 -15.73 13.93 10.23
C SER A 38 -14.22 13.97 9.96
N ALA A 39 -13.56 12.83 9.71
CA ALA A 39 -12.11 12.72 9.66
C ALA A 39 -11.46 13.73 8.70
N GLU A 40 -11.85 13.67 7.44
CA GLU A 40 -11.32 14.56 6.39
C GLU A 40 -11.67 16.04 6.65
N THR A 41 -12.81 16.31 7.29
CA THR A 41 -13.22 17.68 7.63
C THR A 41 -12.39 18.24 8.78
N ILE A 42 -12.07 17.44 9.80
CA ILE A 42 -11.20 17.86 10.90
C ILE A 42 -9.80 18.19 10.38
N VAL A 43 -9.20 17.30 9.57
CA VAL A 43 -7.88 17.57 8.98
C VAL A 43 -7.94 18.84 8.13
N ARG A 44 -8.95 18.98 7.27
CA ARG A 44 -9.14 20.17 6.45
C ARG A 44 -9.27 21.45 7.28
N ASN A 45 -9.95 21.40 8.41
CA ASN A 45 -10.10 22.56 9.30
C ASN A 45 -8.77 22.95 9.95
N ALA A 46 -8.00 21.99 10.45
CA ALA A 46 -6.66 22.24 11.00
C ALA A 46 -5.73 22.86 9.95
N VAL A 47 -5.71 22.30 8.74
CA VAL A 47 -4.93 22.84 7.61
C VAL A 47 -5.41 24.23 7.23
N ASN A 48 -6.71 24.44 7.06
CA ASN A 48 -7.26 25.75 6.69
C ASN A 48 -6.92 26.83 7.71
N LYS A 49 -7.02 26.51 9.01
CA LYS A 49 -6.65 27.40 10.10
C LYS A 49 -5.16 27.76 10.05
N ALA A 50 -4.30 26.76 9.93
CA ALA A 50 -2.85 26.94 9.91
C ALA A 50 -2.37 27.68 8.65
N VAL A 51 -2.81 27.26 7.46
CA VAL A 51 -2.42 27.84 6.18
C VAL A 51 -2.96 29.26 5.99
N SER A 52 -4.16 29.57 6.52
CA SER A 52 -4.66 30.96 6.48
C SER A 52 -3.83 31.90 7.36
N SER A 53 -3.19 31.37 8.42
CA SER A 53 -2.30 32.13 9.29
C SER A 53 -0.89 32.25 8.71
N ASN A 54 -0.40 31.17 8.07
CA ASN A 54 0.90 31.13 7.42
C ASN A 54 0.82 30.28 6.13
N PRO A 55 0.71 30.92 4.94
CA PRO A 55 0.61 30.22 3.66
C PRO A 55 1.78 29.26 3.38
N GLY A 56 2.95 29.52 3.97
CA GLY A 56 4.13 28.67 3.84
C GLY A 56 3.98 27.28 4.46
N LEU A 57 2.99 27.06 5.34
CA LEU A 57 2.69 25.74 5.89
C LEU A 57 2.09 24.80 4.85
N ALA A 58 1.42 25.31 3.81
CA ALA A 58 0.94 24.47 2.70
C ALA A 58 2.11 23.77 1.99
N ALA A 59 3.19 24.52 1.72
CA ALA A 59 4.42 23.96 1.16
C ALA A 59 5.08 22.96 2.13
N GLY A 60 5.06 23.24 3.44
CA GLY A 60 5.59 22.33 4.46
C GLY A 60 4.86 20.98 4.49
N LEU A 61 3.52 21.00 4.43
CA LEU A 61 2.69 19.80 4.47
C LEU A 61 2.77 18.97 3.18
N ILE A 62 2.81 19.61 2.01
CA ILE A 62 3.05 18.91 0.74
C ILE A 62 4.44 18.27 0.73
N ARG A 63 5.46 19.00 1.20
CA ARG A 63 6.82 18.48 1.35
C ARG A 63 6.88 17.31 2.34
N MET A 64 6.19 17.40 3.49
CA MET A 64 6.14 16.31 4.46
C MET A 64 5.56 15.03 3.86
N HIS A 65 4.50 15.13 3.05
CA HIS A 65 3.96 13.96 2.37
C HIS A 65 4.95 13.35 1.37
N PHE A 66 5.65 14.17 0.58
CA PHE A 66 6.70 13.68 -0.31
C PHE A 66 7.84 12.99 0.47
N HIS A 67 8.31 13.63 1.53
CA HIS A 67 9.42 13.13 2.35
C HIS A 67 9.08 11.82 3.06
N ASP A 68 7.85 11.68 3.57
CA ASP A 68 7.36 10.43 4.14
C ASP A 68 7.35 9.30 3.08
N CYS A 69 6.71 9.56 1.94
CA CYS A 69 6.57 8.57 0.86
C CYS A 69 7.89 8.08 0.26
N PHE A 70 8.90 8.95 0.15
CA PHE A 70 10.13 8.62 -0.57
C PHE A 70 11.17 7.86 0.27
N VAL A 71 11.07 7.87 1.60
CA VAL A 71 12.04 7.19 2.46
C VAL A 71 11.65 5.72 2.61
N ARG A 72 10.64 5.42 3.45
CA ARG A 72 10.16 4.04 3.69
C ARG A 72 8.85 3.70 3.01
N GLY A 73 8.09 4.71 2.59
CA GLY A 73 6.73 4.57 2.08
C GLY A 73 5.80 5.55 2.80
N CYS A 74 4.62 5.78 2.25
CA CYS A 74 3.69 6.76 2.84
C CYS A 74 3.04 6.19 4.12
N ASP A 75 3.79 6.12 5.20
CA ASP A 75 3.44 5.44 6.44
C ASP A 75 3.58 6.33 7.70
N ALA A 76 3.88 7.62 7.58
CA ALA A 76 4.12 8.52 8.71
C ALA A 76 5.33 8.20 9.59
N SER A 77 6.27 7.37 9.13
CA SER A 77 7.55 7.13 9.81
C SER A 77 8.33 8.42 10.08
N VAL A 78 8.12 9.46 9.28
CA VAL A 78 8.70 10.80 9.50
C VAL A 78 8.21 11.50 10.77
N LEU A 79 7.08 11.07 11.36
CA LEU A 79 6.54 11.66 12.60
C LEU A 79 7.08 11.00 13.87
N LEU A 80 7.81 9.89 13.75
CA LEU A 80 8.35 9.18 14.90
C LEU A 80 9.49 9.99 15.54
N ASP A 81 9.49 10.05 16.87
CA ASP A 81 10.53 10.74 17.64
C ASP A 81 11.77 9.87 17.78
N SER A 82 12.95 10.51 17.83
CA SER A 82 14.21 9.84 18.15
C SER A 82 14.17 9.20 19.53
N THR A 83 14.78 8.02 19.65
CA THR A 83 15.02 7.35 20.93
C THR A 83 16.53 7.23 21.18
N PRO A 84 16.98 7.04 22.44
CA PRO A 84 18.41 6.85 22.71
C PRO A 84 18.99 5.67 21.92
N GLY A 85 19.89 5.96 20.98
CA GLY A 85 20.51 4.97 20.10
C GLY A 85 19.79 4.72 18.76
N ASN A 86 18.63 5.32 18.52
CA ASN A 86 17.93 5.28 17.22
C ASN A 86 17.41 6.68 16.86
N PRO A 87 18.26 7.53 16.27
CA PRO A 87 17.82 8.82 15.78
C PRO A 87 16.87 8.62 14.58
N ALA A 88 15.80 9.41 14.54
CA ALA A 88 14.69 9.28 13.61
C ALA A 88 14.87 10.12 12.33
N GLU A 89 14.09 9.81 11.30
CA GLU A 89 14.07 10.54 10.02
C GLU A 89 13.83 12.04 10.21
N ARG A 90 13.01 12.40 11.19
CA ARG A 90 12.69 13.78 11.55
C ARG A 90 13.93 14.61 11.88
N ASP A 91 14.91 13.99 12.53
CA ASP A 91 16.12 14.67 13.00
C ASP A 91 17.26 14.65 11.98
N SER A 92 17.07 13.96 10.85
CA SER A 92 18.01 13.93 9.74
C SER A 92 18.38 15.35 9.26
N PRO A 93 19.64 15.65 8.89
CA PRO A 93 20.04 16.96 8.38
C PRO A 93 19.25 17.44 7.14
N VAL A 94 18.65 16.52 6.39
CA VAL A 94 17.78 16.84 5.23
C VAL A 94 16.41 17.37 5.68
N ASN A 95 15.94 16.94 6.85
CA ASN A 95 14.63 17.26 7.40
C ASN A 95 14.70 18.32 8.51
N ASN A 96 15.68 18.30 9.41
CA ASN A 96 15.82 19.26 10.49
C ASN A 96 16.84 20.36 10.11
N PRO A 97 16.48 21.66 10.12
CA PRO A 97 15.22 22.27 10.59
C PRO A 97 14.20 22.59 9.49
N SER A 98 14.41 22.13 8.25
CA SER A 98 13.69 22.62 7.07
C SER A 98 12.26 22.05 6.91
N LEU A 99 11.98 20.86 7.46
CA LEU A 99 10.69 20.18 7.39
C LEU A 99 9.79 20.68 8.51
N ARG A 100 8.57 21.09 8.16
CA ARG A 100 7.68 21.84 9.06
C ARG A 100 6.21 21.51 8.81
N GLY A 101 5.34 21.88 9.75
CA GLY A 101 3.92 21.56 9.72
C GLY A 101 3.54 20.37 10.61
N PHE A 102 4.48 19.85 11.40
CA PHE A 102 4.24 18.78 12.38
C PHE A 102 3.15 19.17 13.37
N GLU A 103 3.14 20.42 13.81
CA GLU A 103 2.14 20.99 14.69
C GLU A 103 0.71 20.92 14.12
N VAL A 104 0.56 21.05 12.79
CA VAL A 104 -0.74 20.95 12.13
C VAL A 104 -1.23 19.50 12.11
N ILE A 105 -0.31 18.56 11.86
CA ILE A 105 -0.59 17.12 11.91
C ILE A 105 -0.97 16.70 13.33
N PHE A 106 -0.24 17.18 14.35
CA PHE A 106 -0.54 16.88 15.75
C PHE A 106 -1.85 17.52 16.24
N GLU A 107 -2.16 18.75 15.82
CA GLU A 107 -3.47 19.38 16.11
C GLU A 107 -4.62 18.58 15.49
N ALA A 108 -4.48 18.21 14.21
CA ALA A 108 -5.46 17.38 13.51
C ALA A 108 -5.61 16.02 14.20
N LYS A 109 -4.50 15.36 14.54
CA LYS A 109 -4.50 14.08 15.24
C LYS A 109 -5.17 14.18 16.61
N ALA A 110 -4.86 15.19 17.42
CA ALA A 110 -5.50 15.38 18.71
C ALA A 110 -7.02 15.58 18.59
N ALA A 111 -7.47 16.38 17.62
CA ALA A 111 -8.90 16.58 17.35
C ALA A 111 -9.59 15.31 16.85
N LEU A 112 -8.92 14.54 15.99
CA LEU A 112 -9.40 13.23 15.53
C LEU A 112 -9.49 12.22 16.66
N GLU A 113 -8.48 12.14 17.53
CA GLU A 113 -8.48 11.24 18.68
C GLU A 113 -9.57 11.59 19.71
N ALA A 114 -9.94 12.87 19.83
CA ALA A 114 -11.05 13.29 20.67
C ALA A 114 -12.43 12.88 20.11
N GLN A 115 -12.58 12.82 18.77
CA GLN A 115 -13.86 12.52 18.12
C GLN A 115 -14.02 11.04 17.74
N CYS A 116 -12.95 10.43 17.24
CA CYS A 116 -12.90 9.05 16.76
C CYS A 116 -11.56 8.40 17.18
N PRO A 117 -11.44 8.02 18.47
CA PRO A 117 -10.21 7.48 19.02
C PRO A 117 -9.66 6.34 18.19
N GLN A 118 -8.35 6.37 17.92
CA GLN A 118 -7.56 5.33 17.29
C GLN A 118 -8.09 4.86 15.93
N THR A 119 -8.84 5.74 15.26
CA THR A 119 -9.51 5.40 14.01
C THR A 119 -8.70 5.86 12.81
N VAL A 120 -8.19 7.10 12.83
CA VAL A 120 -7.50 7.72 11.69
C VAL A 120 -5.99 7.64 11.88
N SER A 121 -5.28 7.05 10.91
CA SER A 121 -3.82 6.91 10.96
C SER A 121 -3.13 8.25 10.76
N CYS A 122 -1.95 8.41 11.33
CA CYS A 122 -1.11 9.58 11.04
C CYS A 122 -0.71 9.64 9.56
N ALA A 123 -0.51 8.49 8.91
CA ALA A 123 -0.19 8.41 7.48
C ALA A 123 -1.30 9.02 6.60
N ASP A 124 -2.56 8.74 6.93
CA ASP A 124 -3.68 9.36 6.21
C ASP A 124 -3.89 10.82 6.59
N ILE A 125 -3.54 11.24 7.81
CA ILE A 125 -3.56 12.66 8.18
C ILE A 125 -2.56 13.46 7.35
N ILE A 126 -1.33 12.95 7.14
CA ILE A 126 -0.35 13.58 6.25
C ILE A 126 -0.89 13.68 4.82
N ALA A 127 -1.44 12.60 4.28
CA ALA A 127 -1.96 12.56 2.92
C ALA A 127 -3.16 13.52 2.72
N PHE A 128 -4.09 13.56 3.69
CA PHE A 128 -5.19 14.53 3.69
C PHE A 128 -4.68 15.97 3.84
N ALA A 129 -3.68 16.19 4.69
CA ALA A 129 -3.13 17.52 4.91
C ALA A 129 -2.44 18.08 3.65
N ALA A 130 -1.73 17.24 2.90
CA ALA A 130 -1.15 17.61 1.61
C ALA A 130 -2.23 17.93 0.56
N ARG A 131 -3.30 17.13 0.45
CA ARG A 131 -4.45 17.42 -0.41
C ARG A 131 -5.11 18.74 -0.06
N ASP A 132 -5.46 18.93 1.20
CA ASP A 132 -6.18 20.12 1.64
C ASP A 132 -5.30 21.37 1.52
N SER A 133 -3.98 21.24 1.66
CA SER A 133 -3.01 22.29 1.35
C SER A 133 -3.02 22.65 -0.14
N ALA A 134 -2.91 21.66 -1.03
CA ALA A 134 -2.92 21.86 -2.48
C ALA A 134 -4.23 22.53 -2.97
N TYR A 135 -5.36 22.14 -2.39
CA TYR A 135 -6.64 22.79 -2.64
C TYR A 135 -6.66 24.23 -2.13
N LYS A 136 -6.22 24.47 -0.89
CA LYS A 136 -6.28 25.79 -0.24
C LYS A 136 -5.44 26.85 -0.96
N VAL A 137 -4.26 26.50 -1.48
CA VAL A 137 -3.35 27.47 -2.12
C VAL A 137 -3.30 27.39 -3.64
N GLY A 138 -3.91 26.38 -4.28
CA GLY A 138 -3.89 26.22 -5.73
C GLY A 138 -5.22 25.83 -6.37
N GLY A 139 -6.26 25.55 -5.57
CA GLY A 139 -7.52 24.99 -6.08
C GLY A 139 -7.39 23.57 -6.63
N VAL A 140 -6.24 22.91 -6.41
CA VAL A 140 -5.99 21.56 -6.91
C VAL A 140 -6.78 20.56 -6.08
N SER A 141 -7.85 20.03 -6.67
CA SER A 141 -8.74 19.07 -6.01
C SER A 141 -8.39 17.65 -6.43
N CYS A 142 -8.11 16.79 -5.45
CA CYS A 142 -7.98 15.36 -5.67
C CYS A 142 -8.72 14.58 -4.58
N LYS A 143 -9.30 13.44 -4.96
CA LYS A 143 -9.84 12.48 -3.99
C LYS A 143 -8.67 11.62 -3.53
N VAL A 144 -8.25 11.77 -2.28
CA VAL A 144 -7.16 10.98 -1.70
C VAL A 144 -7.73 9.68 -1.11
N PRO A 145 -7.34 8.51 -1.64
CA PRO A 145 -7.62 7.23 -1.03
C PRO A 145 -6.92 7.14 0.33
N SER A 146 -7.59 6.59 1.33
CA SER A 146 -7.11 6.42 2.70
C SER A 146 -7.31 4.98 3.18
N GLY A 147 -6.78 4.66 4.35
CA GLY A 147 -6.59 3.31 4.87
C GLY A 147 -5.11 2.92 5.02
N ARG A 148 -4.20 3.91 4.98
CA ARG A 148 -2.77 3.71 5.25
C ARG A 148 -2.58 3.37 6.72
N ARG A 149 -1.61 2.52 7.02
CA ARG A 149 -1.19 2.23 8.39
C ARG A 149 0.07 3.01 8.73
N ASP A 150 0.17 3.35 10.02
CA ASP A 150 1.35 4.02 10.55
C ASP A 150 2.54 3.05 10.59
N GLY A 151 3.66 3.51 10.04
CA GLY A 151 4.98 2.91 10.11
C GLY A 151 5.49 2.92 11.55
N ARG A 152 6.41 2.00 11.83
CA ARG A 152 6.96 1.79 13.19
C ARG A 152 8.48 1.81 13.22
N VAL A 153 9.10 2.20 12.11
CA VAL A 153 10.55 2.29 11.94
C VAL A 153 10.85 3.64 11.33
N SER A 154 11.78 4.36 11.94
CA SER A 154 12.29 5.65 11.47
C SER A 154 13.78 5.69 11.76
N ARG A 155 14.58 6.12 10.79
CA ARG A 155 16.04 6.17 10.87
C ARG A 155 16.59 7.44 10.24
N GLU A 156 17.47 8.11 10.97
CA GLU A 156 18.06 9.41 10.60
C GLU A 156 18.83 9.40 9.25
N ASN A 157 19.46 8.29 8.89
CA ASN A 157 20.29 8.20 7.69
C ASN A 157 19.48 7.95 6.40
N GLU A 158 18.30 7.35 6.50
CA GLU A 158 17.52 6.96 5.32
C GLU A 158 17.02 8.13 4.46
N PRO A 159 16.67 9.30 5.01
CA PRO A 159 16.38 10.48 4.21
C PRO A 159 17.53 10.89 3.28
N ILE A 160 18.79 10.77 3.73
CA ILE A 160 19.96 11.10 2.91
C ILE A 160 20.10 10.14 1.72
N ASP A 161 19.82 8.86 1.95
CA ASP A 161 20.01 7.82 0.93
C ASP A 161 18.88 7.80 -0.11
N ASN A 162 17.68 8.24 0.28
CA ASN A 162 16.46 8.06 -0.52
C ASN A 162 15.89 9.35 -1.12
N LEU A 163 16.12 10.52 -0.51
CA LEU A 163 15.58 11.78 -1.04
C LEU A 163 16.47 12.38 -2.14
N PRO A 164 15.89 12.85 -3.27
CA PRO A 164 16.66 13.52 -4.30
C PRO A 164 17.16 14.90 -3.81
N PRO A 165 18.48 15.17 -3.81
CA PRO A 165 19.02 16.46 -3.41
C PRO A 165 18.80 17.53 -4.51
N PRO A 166 18.84 18.82 -4.14
CA PRO A 166 18.59 19.95 -5.05
C PRO A 166 19.64 20.10 -6.18
N THR A 167 20.75 19.37 -6.09
CA THR A 167 21.85 19.41 -7.04
C THR A 167 21.73 18.40 -8.18
N PHE A 168 20.76 17.47 -8.11
CA PHE A 168 20.58 16.46 -9.15
C PHE A 168 20.26 17.07 -10.51
N ASN A 169 20.63 16.37 -11.59
CA ASN A 169 20.17 16.66 -12.94
C ASN A 169 18.90 15.84 -13.29
N ALA A 170 18.28 16.15 -14.43
CA ALA A 170 17.04 15.51 -14.85
C ALA A 170 17.12 13.96 -14.97
N GLN A 171 18.27 13.42 -15.37
CA GLN A 171 18.47 11.98 -15.50
C GLN A 171 18.58 11.32 -14.12
N GLU A 172 19.29 11.93 -13.18
CA GLU A 172 19.39 11.44 -11.79
C GLU A 172 18.03 11.50 -11.09
N LEU A 173 17.24 12.56 -11.32
CA LEU A 173 15.86 12.67 -10.85
C LEU A 173 14.99 11.55 -11.41
N GLU A 174 15.08 11.29 -12.71
CA GLU A 174 14.31 10.23 -13.37
C GLU A 174 14.61 8.87 -12.73
N GLN A 175 15.89 8.55 -12.50
CA GLN A 175 16.30 7.31 -11.85
C GLN A 175 15.68 7.15 -10.45
N ARG A 176 15.65 8.22 -9.63
CA ARG A 176 15.07 8.15 -8.29
C ARG A 176 13.55 7.99 -8.31
N PHE A 177 12.86 8.69 -9.20
CA PHE A 177 11.39 8.61 -9.28
C PHE A 177 10.92 7.28 -9.86
N VAL A 178 11.63 6.73 -10.86
CA VAL A 178 11.32 5.41 -11.43
C VAL A 178 11.49 4.30 -10.39
N GLN A 179 12.48 4.40 -9.50
CA GLN A 179 12.64 3.46 -8.36
C GLN A 179 11.41 3.44 -7.43
N LYS A 180 10.67 4.56 -7.36
CA LYS A 180 9.40 4.67 -6.61
C LYS A 180 8.16 4.44 -7.49
N GLY A 181 8.34 3.93 -8.71
CA GLY A 181 7.23 3.60 -9.62
C GLY A 181 6.54 4.81 -10.24
N LEU A 182 7.19 5.98 -10.24
CA LEU A 182 6.70 7.21 -10.85
C LEU A 182 7.35 7.42 -12.23
N SER A 183 6.55 7.85 -13.21
CA SER A 183 7.00 8.07 -14.58
C SER A 183 7.78 9.39 -14.72
N LEU A 184 8.48 9.55 -15.85
CA LEU A 184 9.16 10.80 -16.20
C LEU A 184 8.20 12.01 -16.20
N ASP A 185 6.98 11.82 -16.71
CA ASP A 185 5.96 12.86 -16.74
C ASP A 185 5.43 13.19 -15.34
N GLU A 186 5.26 12.19 -14.47
CA GLU A 186 4.86 12.38 -13.07
C GLU A 186 5.96 13.07 -12.26
N MET A 187 7.23 12.73 -12.49
CA MET A 187 8.39 13.40 -11.87
C MET A 187 8.44 14.88 -12.23
N VAL A 188 8.35 15.21 -13.54
CA VAL A 188 8.33 16.60 -13.99
C VAL A 188 7.09 17.32 -13.44
N THR A 189 5.93 16.66 -13.45
CA THR A 189 4.66 17.23 -12.96
C THR A 189 4.70 17.55 -11.47
N LEU A 190 5.18 16.62 -10.63
CA LEU A 190 5.33 16.76 -9.17
C LEU A 190 6.36 17.83 -8.81
N SER A 191 7.39 18.04 -9.63
CA SER A 191 8.35 19.14 -9.46
C SER A 191 7.67 20.52 -9.47
N GLY A 192 6.48 20.63 -10.08
CA GLY A 192 5.62 21.81 -9.99
C GLY A 192 5.17 22.19 -8.57
N ALA A 193 5.34 21.32 -7.57
CA ALA A 193 5.14 21.66 -6.15
C ALA A 193 6.07 22.81 -5.70
N HIS A 194 7.22 22.99 -6.37
CA HIS A 194 8.13 24.11 -6.16
C HIS A 194 7.57 25.47 -6.65
N SER A 195 6.31 25.54 -7.11
CA SER A 195 5.59 26.82 -7.26
C SER A 195 5.26 27.50 -5.93
N ILE A 196 5.38 26.79 -4.80
CA ILE A 196 5.21 27.35 -3.46
C ILE A 196 6.39 27.03 -2.55
N GLY A 197 6.54 27.84 -1.51
CA GLY A 197 7.56 27.62 -0.49
C GLY A 197 8.86 28.36 -0.75
N ARG A 198 9.89 28.01 0.02
CA ARG A 198 11.17 28.71 0.06
C ARG A 198 12.30 27.70 0.19
N SER A 199 13.47 28.07 -0.32
CA SER A 199 14.70 27.30 -0.17
C SER A 199 15.76 28.11 0.56
N HIS A 200 16.62 27.42 1.30
CA HIS A 200 17.81 28.00 1.91
C HIS A 200 18.86 28.29 0.84
N CYS A 201 19.58 29.40 0.99
CA CYS A 201 20.64 29.80 0.06
C CYS A 201 21.71 28.72 -0.10
N SER A 202 22.03 28.00 0.99
CA SER A 202 22.96 26.87 0.98
C SER A 202 22.63 25.80 -0.08
N SER A 203 21.33 25.57 -0.36
CA SER A 203 20.85 24.53 -1.27
C SER A 203 21.16 24.79 -2.75
N PHE A 204 21.46 26.04 -3.13
CA PHE A 204 21.75 26.41 -4.52
C PHE A 204 22.93 27.39 -4.67
N SER A 205 23.63 27.71 -3.58
CA SER A 205 24.78 28.63 -3.54
C SER A 205 25.85 28.32 -4.59
N LYS A 206 26.11 27.03 -4.86
CA LYS A 206 27.03 26.60 -5.91
C LYS A 206 26.65 27.17 -7.28
N ARG A 207 25.36 27.29 -7.61
CA ARG A 207 24.90 27.89 -8.87
C ARG A 207 25.20 29.39 -8.97
N LEU A 208 25.36 30.08 -7.84
CA LEU A 208 25.63 31.53 -7.84
C LEU A 208 27.13 31.85 -7.86
N TYR A 209 27.95 31.06 -7.16
CA TYR A 209 29.32 31.44 -6.82
C TYR A 209 30.40 30.42 -7.19
N ASN A 210 30.08 29.13 -7.31
CA ASN A 210 31.06 28.06 -7.51
C ASN A 210 30.46 26.95 -8.41
N PHE A 211 30.01 27.31 -9.61
CA PHE A 211 29.29 26.36 -10.47
C PHE A 211 30.23 25.34 -11.11
N SER A 212 31.33 25.80 -11.71
CA SER A 212 32.42 24.96 -12.20
C SER A 212 33.75 25.71 -12.16
N GLU A 213 34.86 25.01 -12.43
CA GLU A 213 36.19 25.63 -12.54
C GLU A 213 36.25 26.75 -13.59
N THR A 214 35.44 26.63 -14.65
CA THR A 214 35.40 27.55 -15.78
C THR A 214 34.26 28.57 -15.71
N ASN A 215 33.27 28.35 -14.85
CA ASN A 215 32.10 29.22 -14.71
C ASN A 215 31.81 29.48 -13.23
N PRO A 216 32.02 30.71 -12.72
CA PRO A 216 31.72 31.04 -11.32
C PRO A 216 30.21 31.04 -11.03
N GLN A 217 29.38 31.30 -12.05
CA GLN A 217 27.91 31.24 -11.97
C GLN A 217 27.39 30.23 -12.99
N ASP A 218 26.31 29.55 -12.66
CA ASP A 218 25.59 28.66 -13.57
C ASP A 218 25.18 29.43 -14.85
N PRO A 219 25.72 29.07 -16.02
CA PRO A 219 25.42 29.76 -17.27
C PRO A 219 23.98 29.54 -17.75
N SER A 220 23.27 28.55 -17.20
CA SER A 220 21.86 28.30 -17.49
C SER A 220 20.90 29.18 -16.70
N MET A 221 21.39 29.97 -15.73
CA MET A 221 20.59 30.90 -14.93
C MET A 221 20.61 32.30 -15.57
N ASP A 222 19.44 32.94 -15.64
CA ASP A 222 19.33 34.32 -16.13
C ASP A 222 20.26 35.26 -15.34
N PRO A 223 21.14 36.04 -15.99
CA PRO A 223 22.12 36.88 -15.29
C PRO A 223 21.51 37.96 -14.40
N ILE A 224 20.32 38.48 -14.74
CA ILE A 224 19.63 39.50 -13.94
C ILE A 224 19.06 38.84 -12.68
N PHE A 225 18.40 37.70 -12.83
CA PHE A 225 17.90 36.91 -11.72
C PHE A 225 19.02 36.46 -10.78
N ALA A 226 20.15 35.98 -11.31
CA ALA A 226 21.30 35.60 -10.50
C ALA A 226 21.86 36.79 -9.71
N ARG A 227 21.88 37.99 -10.30
CA ARG A 227 22.30 39.21 -9.61
C ARG A 227 21.36 39.56 -8.45
N ASP A 228 20.04 39.47 -8.67
CA ASP A 228 19.04 39.66 -7.62
C ASP A 228 19.22 38.63 -6.49
N LEU A 229 19.39 37.34 -6.81
CA LEU A 229 19.65 36.29 -5.83
C LEU A 229 20.94 36.55 -5.02
N LYS A 230 22.01 37.03 -5.66
CA LYS A 230 23.27 37.38 -4.97
C LYS A 230 23.09 38.50 -3.93
N THR A 231 22.09 39.37 -4.07
CA THR A 231 21.76 40.38 -3.04
C THR A 231 21.07 39.78 -1.82
N LYS A 232 20.32 38.68 -2.01
CA LYS A 232 19.54 37.99 -0.97
C LYS A 232 20.30 36.83 -0.32
N CYS A 233 21.25 36.26 -1.06
CA CYS A 233 22.08 35.12 -0.69
C CYS A 233 23.58 35.44 -0.85
N PRO A 234 24.15 36.35 -0.04
CA PRO A 234 25.55 36.76 -0.19
C PRO A 234 26.51 35.62 0.14
N GLN A 235 27.63 35.53 -0.59
CA GLN A 235 28.65 34.48 -0.43
C GLN A 235 29.22 34.37 1.00
N ASN A 236 29.27 35.50 1.73
CA ASN A 236 29.80 35.59 3.09
C ASN A 236 28.69 35.96 4.10
N ALA A 237 27.56 35.24 4.08
CA ALA A 237 26.45 35.47 5.00
C ALA A 237 26.75 35.13 6.48
N GLY A 238 27.97 34.68 6.82
CA GLY A 238 28.34 34.21 8.16
C GLY A 238 27.64 32.90 8.52
N ASN A 239 27.22 32.74 9.78
CA ASN A 239 26.47 31.57 10.27
C ASN A 239 24.96 31.62 9.94
N VAL A 240 24.51 32.60 9.14
CA VAL A 240 23.10 32.75 8.77
C VAL A 240 22.90 32.15 7.38
N ASP A 241 21.89 31.31 7.22
CA ASP A 241 21.49 30.72 5.94
C ASP A 241 20.11 31.29 5.52
N PRO A 242 20.08 32.43 4.81
CA PRO A 242 18.83 33.07 4.42
C PRO A 242 17.98 32.16 3.53
N THR A 243 16.70 32.46 3.44
CA THR A 243 15.79 31.74 2.54
C THR A 243 15.23 32.68 1.47
N VAL A 244 15.03 32.17 0.27
CA VAL A 244 14.33 32.87 -0.82
C VAL A 244 13.18 32.02 -1.35
N PRO A 245 12.12 32.61 -1.91
CA PRO A 245 11.05 31.82 -2.50
C PRO A 245 11.51 30.95 -3.66
N LEU A 246 10.90 29.76 -3.80
CA LEU A 246 11.13 28.89 -4.96
C LEU A 246 10.48 29.44 -6.23
N ASP A 247 9.30 30.07 -6.09
CA ASP A 247 8.62 30.79 -7.16
C ASP A 247 8.73 32.30 -6.93
N VAL A 248 9.31 32.99 -7.90
CA VAL A 248 9.57 34.44 -7.85
C VAL A 248 8.35 35.28 -8.23
N LEU A 249 7.36 34.68 -8.90
CA LEU A 249 6.15 35.35 -9.34
C LEU A 249 5.05 35.23 -8.29
N THR A 250 4.82 34.01 -7.81
CA THR A 250 3.63 33.66 -7.01
C THR A 250 3.96 32.71 -5.87
N PRO A 251 4.80 33.13 -4.89
CA PRO A 251 5.44 32.25 -3.91
C PRO A 251 4.51 31.48 -2.95
N ASN A 252 3.23 31.85 -2.92
CA ASN A 252 2.20 31.27 -2.06
C ASN A 252 1.03 30.66 -2.84
N ARG A 253 1.14 30.51 -4.17
CA ARG A 253 0.09 29.93 -5.01
C ARG A 253 0.62 28.70 -5.76
N LEU A 254 -0.04 27.56 -5.56
CA LEU A 254 0.30 26.32 -6.24
C LEU A 254 -0.28 26.36 -7.66
N GLU A 255 0.57 26.65 -8.64
CA GLU A 255 0.18 26.84 -10.05
C GLU A 255 1.34 26.53 -11.02
N ASN A 256 1.09 26.65 -12.33
CA ASN A 256 2.08 26.31 -13.35
C ASN A 256 3.16 27.39 -13.59
N LYS A 257 3.21 28.45 -12.77
CA LYS A 257 4.19 29.54 -12.86
C LYS A 257 5.63 29.07 -12.65
N TYR A 258 5.81 28.02 -11.86
CA TYR A 258 7.07 27.26 -11.78
C TYR A 258 7.68 26.97 -13.16
N TYR A 259 6.93 26.40 -14.11
CA TYR A 259 7.45 26.06 -15.43
C TYR A 259 7.68 27.29 -16.32
N ILE A 260 6.93 28.37 -16.09
CA ILE A 260 7.16 29.66 -16.75
C ILE A 260 8.50 30.24 -16.26
N ASN A 261 8.80 30.15 -14.96
CA ASN A 261 10.09 30.54 -14.40
C ASN A 261 11.22 29.70 -15.00
N LEU A 262 11.06 28.38 -15.14
CA LEU A 262 12.09 27.54 -15.78
C LEU A 262 12.40 28.01 -17.20
N LYS A 263 11.38 28.29 -18.02
CA LYS A 263 11.52 28.83 -19.38
C LYS A 263 12.23 30.18 -19.43
N ASN A 264 12.10 30.97 -18.38
CA ASN A 264 12.78 32.26 -18.23
C ASN A 264 14.17 32.11 -17.58
N HIS A 265 14.67 30.88 -17.40
CA HIS A 265 15.94 30.59 -16.74
C HIS A 265 15.98 31.06 -15.27
N HIS A 266 14.80 31.07 -14.63
CA HIS A 266 14.58 31.48 -13.24
C HIS A 266 14.33 30.30 -12.29
N GLY A 267 14.72 29.07 -12.67
CA GLY A 267 14.72 27.94 -11.75
C GLY A 267 15.75 28.17 -10.64
N LEU A 268 15.39 27.96 -9.37
CA LEU A 268 16.28 28.22 -8.23
C LEU A 268 17.29 27.09 -8.01
N LEU A 269 16.82 25.83 -8.06
CA LEU A 269 17.64 24.65 -7.81
C LEU A 269 18.23 24.10 -9.12
N THR A 270 19.34 23.36 -9.04
CA THR A 270 19.91 22.68 -10.22
C THR A 270 18.92 21.64 -10.73
N SER A 271 18.29 20.90 -9.80
CA SER A 271 17.22 19.92 -10.07
C SER A 271 16.12 20.51 -10.93
N ASP A 272 15.70 21.73 -10.64
CA ASP A 272 14.63 22.41 -11.36
C ASP A 272 15.07 22.87 -12.76
N GLN A 273 16.17 23.63 -12.84
CA GLN A 273 16.59 24.23 -14.12
C GLN A 273 17.04 23.14 -15.12
N SER A 274 17.54 22.01 -14.62
CA SER A 274 17.93 20.87 -15.45
C SER A 274 16.77 20.26 -16.26
N LEU A 275 15.52 20.39 -15.79
CA LEU A 275 14.33 19.89 -16.50
C LEU A 275 14.08 20.63 -17.82
N LEU A 276 14.51 21.89 -17.94
CA LEU A 276 14.44 22.60 -19.22
C LEU A 276 15.62 22.25 -20.13
N SER A 277 16.79 22.01 -19.53
CA SER A 277 18.03 21.73 -20.27
C SER A 277 18.09 20.31 -20.83
N SER A 278 17.32 19.37 -20.28
CA SER A 278 17.32 17.97 -20.72
C SER A 278 16.36 17.72 -21.89
N PRO A 279 16.81 17.05 -22.98
CA PRO A 279 15.97 16.71 -24.12
C PRO A 279 14.74 15.87 -23.78
N SER A 280 14.82 15.01 -22.76
CA SER A 280 13.72 14.10 -22.38
C SER A 280 12.59 14.80 -21.62
N THR A 281 12.87 15.95 -20.98
CA THR A 281 11.93 16.63 -20.07
C THR A 281 11.47 18.00 -20.60
N VAL A 282 12.23 18.64 -21.50
CA VAL A 282 11.92 19.97 -22.04
C VAL A 282 10.54 20.08 -22.68
N GLY A 283 10.06 19.02 -23.34
CA GLY A 283 8.71 18.97 -23.93
C GLY A 283 7.62 19.04 -22.87
N ILE A 284 7.78 18.28 -21.78
CA ILE A 284 6.84 18.22 -20.66
C ILE A 284 6.81 19.55 -19.91
N VAL A 285 7.98 20.16 -19.66
CA VAL A 285 8.09 21.50 -19.06
C VAL A 285 7.34 22.55 -19.89
N ARG A 286 7.56 22.56 -21.22
CA ARG A 286 6.86 23.50 -22.12
C ARG A 286 5.35 23.29 -22.15
N ASN A 287 4.89 22.04 -22.07
CA ASN A 287 3.47 21.72 -22.04
C ASN A 287 2.82 22.14 -20.72
N ASN A 288 3.43 21.80 -19.59
CA ASN A 288 2.93 22.22 -18.27
C ASN A 288 2.93 23.76 -18.12
N ALA A 289 3.91 24.46 -18.70
CA ALA A 289 3.93 25.93 -18.74
C ALA A 289 2.78 26.55 -19.56
N ARG A 290 2.31 25.86 -20.61
CA ARG A 290 1.23 26.33 -21.49
C ARG A 290 -0.16 25.98 -20.94
N GLN A 291 -0.30 24.82 -20.32
CA GLN A 291 -1.59 24.22 -20.00
C GLN A 291 -1.75 24.08 -18.48
N GLY A 292 -2.05 25.21 -17.81
CA GLY A 292 -2.09 25.27 -16.34
C GLY A 292 -3.13 24.36 -15.70
N GLU A 293 -4.34 24.28 -16.27
CA GLU A 293 -5.41 23.42 -15.77
C GLU A 293 -5.08 21.92 -15.94
N ILE A 294 -4.49 21.57 -17.08
CA ILE A 294 -4.05 20.19 -17.36
C ILE A 294 -2.89 19.80 -16.44
N TRP A 295 -1.95 20.71 -16.20
CA TRP A 295 -0.93 20.48 -15.18
C TRP A 295 -1.54 20.27 -13.79
N ALA A 296 -2.52 21.07 -13.37
CA ALA A 296 -3.18 20.91 -12.07
C ALA A 296 -3.88 19.55 -11.95
N TYR A 297 -4.55 19.08 -13.01
CA TYR A 297 -5.14 17.74 -13.07
C TYR A 297 -4.08 16.63 -12.97
N LYS A 298 -2.99 16.75 -13.73
CA LYS A 298 -1.87 15.79 -13.67
C LYS A 298 -1.20 15.79 -12.30
N PHE A 299 -1.04 16.97 -11.69
CA PHE A 299 -0.45 17.12 -10.35
C PHE A 299 -1.33 16.43 -9.30
N ALA A 300 -2.64 16.62 -9.35
CA ALA A 300 -3.60 15.90 -8.53
C ALA A 300 -3.46 14.37 -8.67
N ALA A 301 -3.39 13.86 -9.90
CA ALA A 301 -3.24 12.44 -10.17
C ALA A 301 -1.88 11.90 -9.68
N ALA A 302 -0.79 12.62 -9.92
CA ALA A 302 0.55 12.24 -9.50
C ALA A 302 0.71 12.27 -7.97
N MET A 303 0.10 13.24 -7.26
CA MET A 303 0.06 13.27 -5.80
C MET A 303 -0.71 12.07 -5.23
N VAL A 304 -1.84 11.69 -5.85
CA VAL A 304 -2.57 10.48 -5.46
C VAL A 304 -1.73 9.23 -5.66
N LYS A 305 -1.06 9.11 -6.81
CA LYS A 305 -0.18 7.96 -7.12
C LYS A 305 1.04 7.90 -6.20
N MET A 306 1.69 9.03 -5.92
CA MET A 306 2.76 9.13 -4.94
C MET A 306 2.28 8.62 -3.57
N GLY A 307 1.03 8.95 -3.19
CA GLY A 307 0.40 8.45 -1.97
C GLY A 307 0.21 6.93 -1.91
N TYR A 308 0.52 6.16 -2.96
CA TYR A 308 0.55 4.69 -2.98
C TYR A 308 1.96 4.10 -2.89
N VAL A 309 3.01 4.92 -2.81
CA VAL A 309 4.39 4.44 -2.71
C VAL A 309 4.58 3.68 -1.40
N ASP A 310 4.95 2.41 -1.53
CA ASP A 310 5.32 1.49 -0.44
C ASP A 310 4.31 1.51 0.74
N VAL A 311 3.02 1.69 0.44
CA VAL A 311 1.98 1.89 1.46
C VAL A 311 1.68 0.62 2.25
N LEU A 312 1.69 0.77 3.57
CA LEU A 312 1.23 -0.28 4.47
C LEU A 312 -0.30 -0.38 4.46
N THR A 313 -0.86 -1.19 3.56
CA THR A 313 -2.28 -1.57 3.59
C THR A 313 -2.44 -2.95 4.24
N GLY A 314 -3.62 -3.27 4.79
CA GLY A 314 -3.80 -4.48 5.62
C GLY A 314 -3.68 -5.86 4.94
N SER A 315 -3.07 -5.99 3.77
CA SER A 315 -2.42 -7.24 3.30
C SER A 315 -0.90 -7.11 3.08
N GLN A 316 -0.34 -5.90 3.02
CA GLN A 316 1.12 -5.67 3.06
C GLN A 316 1.70 -5.69 4.48
N VAL A 317 0.91 -6.14 5.45
CA VAL A 317 1.42 -6.89 6.59
C VAL A 317 0.89 -8.32 6.46
N THR A 318 1.37 -9.08 5.47
CA THR A 318 1.25 -10.54 5.47
C THR A 318 2.61 -11.12 5.04
N MET A 319 3.13 -12.14 5.70
CA MET A 319 2.42 -13.36 6.11
C MET A 319 2.57 -13.61 7.62
N ALA A 320 1.54 -14.02 8.37
CA ALA A 320 0.50 -14.98 7.98
C ALA A 320 -0.83 -14.83 8.78
N THR A 321 -1.74 -15.79 8.56
CA THR A 321 -3.02 -16.26 9.17
C THR A 321 -4.02 -15.38 9.97
N THR A 322 -5.10 -15.01 9.26
CA THR A 322 -6.54 -15.32 9.48
C THR A 322 -7.20 -15.30 10.88
N LYS A 323 -8.05 -14.27 11.08
CA LYS A 323 -9.50 -14.26 11.38
C LYS A 323 -10.13 -15.15 12.47
N PHE A 324 -10.87 -14.48 13.36
CA PHE A 324 -12.23 -14.73 13.84
C PHE A 324 -12.72 -13.57 14.74
N CYS A 325 -13.49 -12.64 14.16
CA CYS A 325 -14.52 -11.94 14.92
C CYS A 325 -15.51 -11.29 13.96
N LEU A 326 -16.72 -11.85 13.90
CA LEU A 326 -17.93 -11.07 13.66
C LEU A 326 -19.15 -11.89 14.08
N VAL A 327 -19.43 -11.88 15.38
CA VAL A 327 -20.82 -11.87 15.86
C VAL A 327 -20.82 -11.01 17.12
N PHE A 328 -21.37 -9.79 17.04
CA PHE A 328 -22.29 -9.19 18.01
C PHE A 328 -22.39 -7.68 17.78
N PHE A 329 -23.25 -7.26 16.85
CA PHE A 329 -23.92 -5.96 16.89
C PHE A 329 -25.39 -6.16 16.51
N VAL A 330 -26.11 -6.93 17.34
CA VAL A 330 -27.56 -6.77 17.50
C VAL A 330 -27.83 -6.88 19.00
N THR A 331 -27.75 -5.74 19.68
CA THR A 331 -28.43 -5.38 20.95
C THR A 331 -27.77 -4.12 21.55
N MET A 332 -27.82 -3.01 20.81
CA MET A 332 -27.61 -1.68 21.38
C MET A 332 -28.93 -0.93 21.30
N SER A 333 -29.83 -1.22 22.25
CA SER A 333 -30.92 -0.32 22.63
C SER A 333 -31.55 -0.78 23.94
N MET A 334 -30.78 -0.72 25.04
CA MET A 334 -31.30 -0.39 26.36
C MET A 334 -30.10 -0.07 27.28
N MET A 335 -30.23 1.05 28.00
CA MET A 335 -29.32 1.61 29.01
C MET A 335 -28.23 2.58 28.51
N VAL A 336 -28.68 3.84 28.40
CA VAL A 336 -27.86 5.03 28.63
C VAL A 336 -27.33 5.01 30.06
N SER A 337 -26.08 5.46 30.23
CA SER A 337 -25.34 5.80 31.46
C SER A 337 -24.38 4.73 32.00
N MET A 338 -23.10 4.79 31.57
CA MET A 338 -21.94 4.83 32.48
C MET A 338 -20.61 4.96 31.69
N SER A 339 -19.93 6.07 31.95
CA SER A 339 -18.48 6.31 31.87
C SER A 339 -17.76 6.18 30.52
N LEU A 340 -17.43 7.36 29.96
CA LEU A 340 -16.27 7.56 29.09
C LEU A 340 -14.99 7.19 29.87
N ALA A 341 -14.43 6.02 29.63
CA ALA A 341 -13.11 5.64 30.10
C ALA A 341 -12.19 5.41 28.89
N MET A 342 -11.11 6.19 28.82
CA MET A 342 -9.96 6.00 27.92
C MET A 342 -9.51 4.52 27.96
N PRO A 343 -8.93 3.95 26.88
CA PRO A 343 -8.39 2.59 26.92
C PRO A 343 -7.08 2.57 27.72
N SER A 344 -7.18 2.67 29.04
CA SER A 344 -6.12 2.33 29.99
C SER A 344 -6.16 0.84 30.30
N LEU A 345 -5.00 0.23 30.57
CA LEU A 345 -4.98 -1.12 31.15
C LEU A 345 -5.88 -1.13 32.40
N LYS A 346 -6.80 -2.09 32.47
CA LYS A 346 -7.77 -2.17 33.57
C LYS A 346 -7.79 -3.57 34.16
N VAL A 347 -7.98 -3.65 35.47
CA VAL A 347 -8.20 -4.94 36.13
C VAL A 347 -9.53 -5.50 35.64
N GLY A 348 -9.55 -6.80 35.31
CA GLY A 348 -10.74 -7.44 34.79
C GLY A 348 -11.07 -7.06 33.35
N TYR A 349 -10.06 -6.68 32.55
CA TYR A 349 -10.26 -6.28 31.15
C TYR A 349 -11.08 -7.29 30.35
N TYR A 350 -10.86 -8.59 30.58
CA TYR A 350 -11.54 -9.69 29.90
C TYR A 350 -12.83 -10.17 30.59
N GLN A 351 -13.29 -9.55 31.68
CA GLN A 351 -14.45 -10.05 32.45
C GLN A 351 -15.74 -10.20 31.63
N SER A 352 -15.94 -9.36 30.60
CA SER A 352 -17.11 -9.42 29.73
C SER A 352 -16.88 -10.15 28.41
N THR A 353 -15.62 -10.24 27.94
CA THR A 353 -15.27 -10.82 26.62
C THR A 353 -14.71 -12.23 26.70
N CYS A 354 -13.99 -12.55 27.77
CA CYS A 354 -13.55 -13.90 28.10
C CYS A 354 -13.47 -14.05 29.63
N PRO A 355 -14.61 -14.26 30.32
CA PRO A 355 -14.67 -14.28 31.78
C PRO A 355 -13.74 -15.33 32.42
N SER A 356 -13.47 -16.42 31.70
CA SER A 356 -12.57 -17.50 32.15
C SER A 356 -11.09 -17.23 31.88
N ALA A 357 -10.73 -16.10 31.24
CA ALA A 357 -9.37 -15.85 30.74
C ALA A 357 -8.28 -16.05 31.81
N GLU A 358 -8.38 -15.30 32.90
CA GLU A 358 -7.41 -15.39 34.00
C GLU A 358 -7.41 -16.77 34.67
N THR A 359 -8.55 -17.45 34.71
CA THR A 359 -8.65 -18.80 35.29
C THR A 359 -7.98 -19.85 34.40
N ILE A 360 -8.12 -19.76 33.08
CA ILE A 360 -7.45 -20.66 32.15
C ILE A 360 -5.94 -20.51 32.24
N VAL A 361 -5.43 -19.27 32.20
CA VAL A 361 -3.98 -19.01 32.36
C VAL A 361 -3.50 -19.56 33.70
N ARG A 362 -4.23 -19.27 34.78
CA ARG A 362 -3.91 -19.77 36.11
C ARG A 362 -3.86 -21.28 36.18
N ASN A 363 -4.79 -21.99 35.53
CA ASN A 363 -4.82 -23.44 35.52
C ASN A 363 -3.62 -24.03 34.77
N ALA A 364 -3.27 -23.47 33.61
CA ALA A 364 -2.08 -23.87 32.85
C ALA A 364 -0.80 -23.68 33.68
N VAL A 365 -0.66 -22.52 34.34
CA VAL A 365 0.47 -22.22 35.22
C VAL A 365 0.48 -23.15 36.44
N ILE A 366 -0.63 -23.34 37.13
CA ILE A 366 -0.71 -24.23 38.30
C ILE A 366 -0.31 -25.66 37.90
N LYS A 367 -0.82 -26.16 36.77
CA LYS A 367 -0.48 -27.48 36.25
C LYS A 367 1.02 -27.58 35.99
N ALA A 368 1.59 -26.66 35.20
CA ALA A 368 3.00 -26.67 34.83
C ALA A 368 3.93 -26.51 36.04
N VAL A 369 3.66 -25.52 36.91
CA VAL A 369 4.47 -25.21 38.10
C VAL A 369 4.36 -26.30 39.16
N SER A 370 3.23 -27.00 39.28
CA SER A 370 3.12 -28.15 40.19
C SER A 370 3.97 -29.33 39.72
N SER A 371 4.18 -29.50 38.41
CA SER A 371 5.11 -30.50 37.87
C SER A 371 6.56 -30.05 37.94
N ASN A 372 6.84 -28.76 37.71
CA ASN A 372 8.19 -28.19 37.76
C ASN A 372 8.16 -26.76 38.33
N PRO A 373 8.49 -26.57 39.63
CA PRO A 373 8.52 -25.24 40.26
C PRO A 373 9.42 -24.23 39.55
N GLY A 374 10.45 -24.70 38.84
CA GLY A 374 11.35 -23.85 38.07
C GLY A 374 10.71 -23.13 36.89
N LEU A 375 9.52 -23.55 36.43
CA LEU A 375 8.76 -22.84 35.40
C LEU A 375 8.18 -21.52 35.92
N ALA A 376 7.90 -21.40 37.23
CA ALA A 376 7.47 -20.13 37.81
C ALA A 376 8.54 -19.04 37.65
N ALA A 377 9.81 -19.38 37.91
CA ALA A 377 10.93 -18.48 37.65
C ALA A 377 11.07 -18.14 36.17
N GLY A 378 10.86 -19.12 35.27
CA GLY A 378 10.90 -18.91 33.83
C GLY A 378 9.84 -17.90 33.36
N LEU A 379 8.61 -18.03 33.84
CA LEU A 379 7.49 -17.15 33.48
C LEU A 379 7.63 -15.74 34.05
N ILE A 380 8.11 -15.59 35.29
CA ILE A 380 8.42 -14.27 35.87
C ILE A 380 9.54 -13.60 35.08
N ARG A 381 10.61 -14.35 34.76
CA ARG A 381 11.71 -13.86 33.92
C ARG A 381 11.23 -13.49 32.52
N MET A 382 10.34 -14.28 31.91
CA MET A 382 9.78 -13.97 30.59
C MET A 382 9.03 -12.64 30.58
N HIS A 383 8.24 -12.35 31.61
CA HIS A 383 7.58 -11.05 31.71
C HIS A 383 8.57 -9.89 31.83
N PHE A 384 9.64 -10.05 32.63
CA PHE A 384 10.71 -9.05 32.68
C PHE A 384 11.40 -8.87 31.33
N HIS A 385 11.78 -9.98 30.68
CA HIS A 385 12.49 -9.96 29.41
C HIS A 385 11.67 -9.34 28.28
N ASP A 386 10.37 -9.60 28.24
CA ASP A 386 9.43 -8.96 27.32
C ASP A 386 9.41 -7.43 27.55
N CYS A 387 9.10 -7.02 28.79
CA CYS A 387 8.97 -5.61 29.16
C CYS A 387 10.25 -4.77 28.98
N PHE A 388 11.43 -5.34 29.23
CA PHE A 388 12.68 -4.59 29.26
C PHE A 388 13.35 -4.43 27.90
N VAL A 389 12.97 -5.22 26.90
CA VAL A 389 13.54 -5.11 25.56
C VAL A 389 12.82 -4.01 24.79
N ARG A 390 11.65 -4.32 24.24
CA ARG A 390 10.88 -3.38 23.42
C ARG A 390 9.68 -2.78 24.16
N GLY A 391 9.07 -3.57 25.05
CA GLY A 391 7.89 -3.20 25.83
C GLY A 391 7.11 -4.44 26.20
N CYS A 392 6.15 -4.34 27.13
CA CYS A 392 5.37 -5.51 27.56
C CYS A 392 4.32 -5.89 26.49
N ASP A 393 4.77 -6.39 25.34
CA ASP A 393 3.97 -6.64 24.15
C ASP A 393 4.10 -8.07 23.62
N ALA A 394 4.72 -9.01 24.33
CA ALA A 394 4.94 -10.38 23.86
C ALA A 394 5.80 -10.52 22.58
N SER A 395 6.59 -9.51 22.20
CA SER A 395 7.55 -9.63 21.09
C SER A 395 8.55 -10.76 21.29
N VAL A 396 8.83 -11.14 22.55
CA VAL A 396 9.70 -12.27 22.91
C VAL A 396 9.16 -13.63 22.46
N LEU A 397 7.86 -13.75 22.14
CA LEU A 397 7.25 -15.01 21.68
C LEU A 397 7.34 -15.21 20.16
N LEU A 398 7.77 -14.19 19.40
CA LEU A 398 7.85 -14.28 17.95
C LEU A 398 9.01 -15.18 17.51
N ASP A 399 8.76 -16.01 16.50
CA ASP A 399 9.75 -16.91 15.92
C ASP A 399 10.66 -16.17 14.92
N SER A 400 11.92 -16.61 14.83
CA SER A 400 12.83 -16.14 13.78
C SER A 400 12.32 -16.50 12.38
N THR A 401 12.57 -15.62 11.41
CA THR A 401 12.32 -15.87 9.98
C THR A 401 13.63 -15.72 9.19
N PRO A 402 13.73 -16.27 7.96
CA PRO A 402 14.93 -16.10 7.15
C PRO A 402 15.29 -14.61 6.98
N GLY A 403 16.49 -14.22 7.43
CA GLY A 403 16.97 -12.84 7.39
C GLY A 403 16.51 -11.95 8.56
N ASN A 404 15.66 -12.43 9.47
CA ASN A 404 15.22 -11.70 10.66
C ASN A 404 15.22 -12.60 11.91
N PRO A 405 16.35 -12.71 12.62
CA PRO A 405 16.42 -13.46 13.86
C PRO A 405 15.71 -12.70 15.00
N ALA A 406 14.94 -13.42 15.82
CA ALA A 406 14.05 -12.88 16.84
C ALA A 406 14.70 -12.81 18.23
N GLU A 407 14.11 -12.04 19.15
CA GLU A 407 14.56 -11.90 20.54
C GLU A 407 14.70 -13.23 21.26
N ARG A 408 13.80 -14.18 20.95
CA ARG A 408 13.79 -15.53 21.51
C ARG A 408 15.09 -16.27 21.27
N ASP A 409 15.69 -16.08 20.10
CA ASP A 409 16.90 -16.77 19.66
C ASP A 409 18.19 -16.04 20.04
N SER A 410 18.06 -14.85 20.63
CA SER A 410 19.20 -14.09 21.17
C SER A 410 20.02 -14.95 22.14
N PRO A 411 21.37 -14.86 22.14
CA PRO A 411 22.23 -15.58 23.08
C PRO A 411 21.91 -15.34 24.57
N VAL A 412 21.24 -14.23 24.90
CA VAL A 412 20.78 -13.91 26.26
C VAL A 412 19.54 -14.71 26.67
N ASN A 413 18.72 -15.10 25.68
CA ASN A 413 17.44 -15.78 25.85
C ASN A 413 17.50 -17.27 25.48
N ASN A 414 18.26 -17.69 24.47
CA ASN A 414 18.39 -19.09 24.08
C ASN A 414 19.71 -19.68 24.60
N PRO A 415 19.71 -20.72 25.47
CA PRO A 415 18.57 -21.56 25.88
C PRO A 415 17.97 -21.21 27.25
N SER A 416 18.33 -20.07 27.85
CA SER A 416 18.06 -19.77 29.27
C SER A 416 16.61 -19.35 29.60
N LEU A 417 15.90 -18.73 28.65
CA LEU A 417 14.51 -18.32 28.77
C LEU A 417 13.60 -19.52 28.48
N ARG A 418 12.62 -19.77 29.35
CA ARG A 418 11.78 -20.99 29.32
C ARG A 418 10.37 -20.73 29.85
N GLY A 419 9.46 -21.68 29.62
CA GLY A 419 8.04 -21.53 29.96
C GLY A 419 7.17 -21.13 28.77
N PHE A 420 7.74 -21.06 27.56
CA PHE A 420 7.02 -20.79 26.32
C PHE A 420 5.88 -21.80 26.11
N GLU A 421 6.14 -23.07 26.42
CA GLU A 421 5.17 -24.16 26.36
C GLU A 421 3.94 -23.91 27.26
N VAL A 422 4.12 -23.25 28.41
CA VAL A 422 3.02 -22.93 29.33
C VAL A 422 2.18 -21.79 28.77
N ILE A 423 2.82 -20.78 28.19
CA ILE A 423 2.14 -19.68 27.50
C ILE A 423 1.36 -20.21 26.29
N PHE A 424 1.95 -21.11 25.51
CA PHE A 424 1.29 -21.72 24.36
C PHE A 424 0.15 -22.66 24.76
N GLU A 425 0.28 -23.45 25.83
CA GLU A 425 -0.82 -24.26 26.37
C GLU A 425 -1.98 -23.37 26.85
N ALA A 426 -1.68 -22.31 27.60
CA ALA A 426 -2.68 -21.34 28.05
C ALA A 426 -3.36 -20.65 26.86
N LYS A 427 -2.58 -20.23 25.86
CA LYS A 427 -3.08 -19.60 24.64
C LYS A 427 -3.98 -20.56 23.85
N ALA A 428 -3.58 -21.81 23.65
CA ALA A 428 -4.40 -22.79 22.96
C ALA A 428 -5.74 -23.03 23.67
N ALA A 429 -5.73 -23.15 25.00
CA ALA A 429 -6.95 -23.29 25.79
C ALA A 429 -7.84 -22.03 25.73
N LEU A 430 -7.24 -20.84 25.75
CA LEU A 430 -7.95 -19.57 25.57
C LEU A 430 -8.56 -19.46 24.19
N GLU A 431 -7.84 -19.79 23.12
CA GLU A 431 -8.35 -19.73 21.75
C GLU A 431 -9.49 -20.72 21.51
N ALA A 432 -9.48 -21.88 22.19
CA ALA A 432 -10.59 -22.82 22.15
C ALA A 432 -11.86 -22.30 22.82
N GLN A 433 -11.73 -21.45 23.86
CA GLN A 433 -12.88 -20.95 24.63
C GLN A 433 -13.34 -19.55 24.20
N CYS A 434 -12.41 -18.65 23.86
CA CYS A 434 -12.63 -17.27 23.48
C CYS A 434 -11.65 -16.87 22.37
N PRO A 435 -11.94 -17.28 21.11
CA PRO A 435 -11.06 -17.05 19.97
C PRO A 435 -10.65 -15.58 19.84
N GLN A 436 -9.36 -15.36 19.58
CA GLN A 436 -8.73 -14.08 19.29
C GLN A 436 -9.00 -12.98 20.30
N THR A 437 -9.34 -13.35 21.54
CA THR A 437 -9.81 -12.39 22.54
C THR A 437 -8.69 -11.95 23.47
N VAL A 438 -7.87 -12.88 23.96
CA VAL A 438 -6.84 -12.60 24.98
C VAL A 438 -5.46 -12.51 24.34
N SER A 439 -4.78 -11.38 24.51
CA SER A 439 -3.43 -11.16 23.97
C SER A 439 -2.39 -12.03 24.67
N CYS A 440 -1.34 -12.41 23.95
CA CYS A 440 -0.21 -13.11 24.56
C CYS A 440 0.54 -12.24 25.57
N ALA A 441 0.62 -10.93 25.34
CA ALA A 441 1.19 -9.97 26.27
C ALA A 441 0.49 -10.04 27.65
N ASP A 442 -0.84 -10.12 27.66
CA ASP A 442 -1.57 -10.32 28.91
C ASP A 442 -1.47 -11.75 29.45
N ILE A 443 -1.33 -12.78 28.61
CA ILE A 443 -1.05 -14.15 29.08
C ILE A 443 0.28 -14.21 29.82
N ILE A 444 1.34 -13.57 29.31
CA ILE A 444 2.65 -13.48 29.99
C ILE A 444 2.48 -12.75 31.34
N ALA A 445 1.79 -11.60 31.36
CA ALA A 445 1.58 -10.84 32.60
C ALA A 445 0.76 -11.63 33.65
N PHE A 446 -0.31 -12.30 33.22
CA PHE A 446 -1.09 -13.20 34.08
C PHE A 446 -0.28 -14.40 34.55
N ALA A 447 0.54 -14.98 33.67
CA ALA A 447 1.36 -16.13 34.02
C ALA A 447 2.44 -15.76 35.04
N ALA A 448 3.03 -14.58 34.96
CA ALA A 448 3.94 -14.05 35.97
C ALA A 448 3.24 -13.82 37.32
N ARG A 449 2.03 -13.24 37.33
CA ARG A 449 1.20 -13.10 38.53
C ARG A 449 0.89 -14.45 39.18
N ASP A 450 0.36 -15.38 38.40
CA ASP A 450 -0.06 -16.68 38.92
C ASP A 450 1.14 -17.54 39.35
N SER A 451 2.30 -17.36 38.72
CA SER A 451 3.58 -17.94 39.18
C SER A 451 3.98 -17.36 40.52
N ALA A 452 4.00 -16.04 40.68
CA ALA A 452 4.34 -15.37 41.93
C ALA A 452 3.41 -15.78 43.09
N TYR A 453 2.12 -15.96 42.80
CA TYR A 453 1.16 -16.49 43.77
C TYR A 453 1.45 -17.95 44.12
N LYS A 454 1.66 -18.82 43.11
CA LYS A 454 1.85 -20.26 43.31
C LYS A 454 3.10 -20.60 44.12
N VAL A 455 4.21 -19.90 43.91
CA VAL A 455 5.48 -20.18 44.60
C VAL A 455 5.83 -19.21 45.74
N GLY A 456 5.10 -18.10 45.90
CA GLY A 456 5.40 -17.09 46.92
C GLY A 456 4.20 -16.60 47.72
N GLY A 457 2.97 -16.96 47.33
CA GLY A 457 1.75 -16.39 47.90
C GLY A 457 1.53 -14.91 47.56
N ILE A 458 2.32 -14.34 46.65
CA ILE A 458 2.24 -12.93 46.27
C ILE A 458 1.09 -12.75 45.29
N SER A 459 0.00 -12.15 45.75
CA SER A 459 -1.18 -11.87 44.94
C SER A 459 -1.27 -10.39 44.60
N TYR A 460 -1.57 -10.11 43.34
CA TYR A 460 -1.86 -8.76 42.87
C TYR A 460 -2.80 -8.82 41.68
N LYS A 461 -3.56 -7.74 41.50
CA LYS A 461 -4.44 -7.59 40.33
C LYS A 461 -3.59 -7.11 39.16
N VAL A 462 -3.73 -7.75 38.00
CA VAL A 462 -3.04 -7.34 36.77
C VAL A 462 -3.97 -6.46 35.94
N PRO A 463 -3.64 -5.17 35.76
CA PRO A 463 -4.26 -4.36 34.72
C PRO A 463 -3.93 -4.99 33.37
N SER A 464 -4.96 -5.35 32.61
CA SER A 464 -4.87 -6.04 31.31
C SER A 464 -5.53 -5.22 30.22
N GLY A 465 -5.36 -5.66 28.97
CA GLY A 465 -5.64 -4.90 27.75
C GLY A 465 -4.38 -4.61 26.92
N ARG A 466 -3.25 -5.28 27.23
CA ARG A 466 -2.02 -5.17 26.44
C ARG A 466 -2.23 -5.78 25.06
N ARG A 467 -1.44 -5.32 24.10
CA ARG A 467 -1.50 -5.77 22.72
C ARG A 467 -0.18 -6.43 22.33
N ASP A 468 -0.29 -7.45 21.47
CA ASP A 468 0.83 -8.23 20.96
C ASP A 468 1.66 -7.42 19.95
N GLY A 469 2.96 -7.33 20.19
CA GLY A 469 3.99 -6.75 19.35
C GLY A 469 4.20 -7.55 18.08
N ARG A 470 4.82 -6.90 17.08
CA ARG A 470 5.03 -7.47 15.73
C ARG A 470 6.48 -7.41 15.27
N VAL A 471 7.36 -6.91 16.12
CA VAL A 471 8.78 -6.73 15.81
C VAL A 471 9.55 -7.40 16.93
N SER A 472 10.41 -8.34 16.56
CA SER A 472 11.31 -9.04 17.46
C SER A 472 12.66 -9.09 16.77
N ARG A 473 13.72 -8.70 17.49
CA ARG A 473 15.08 -8.63 16.96
C ARG A 473 16.06 -9.28 17.92
N GLU A 474 16.92 -10.14 17.41
CA GLU A 474 17.91 -10.90 18.18
C GLU A 474 18.89 -10.03 18.99
N ASN A 475 19.24 -8.85 18.49
CA ASN A 475 20.21 -7.96 19.12
C ASN A 475 19.64 -7.12 20.27
N GLU A 476 18.33 -6.85 20.27
CA GLU A 476 17.71 -5.96 21.27
C GLU A 476 17.80 -6.48 22.71
N PRO A 477 17.71 -7.80 23.00
CA PRO A 477 17.96 -8.32 24.34
C PRO A 477 19.36 -7.99 24.86
N ILE A 478 20.40 -8.02 24.02
CA ILE A 478 21.78 -7.68 24.42
C ILE A 478 21.88 -6.19 24.76
N GLU A 479 21.24 -5.35 23.96
CA GLU A 479 21.28 -3.89 24.08
C GLU A 479 20.46 -3.36 25.27
N ASN A 480 19.44 -4.10 25.70
CA ASN A 480 18.46 -3.59 26.68
C ASN A 480 18.46 -4.34 28.02
N LEU A 481 18.77 -5.64 28.06
CA LEU A 481 18.73 -6.40 29.31
C LEU A 481 19.98 -6.21 30.16
N PRO A 482 19.85 -5.98 31.48
CA PRO A 482 21.00 -5.90 32.38
C PRO A 482 21.73 -7.25 32.46
N PRO A 483 23.03 -7.33 32.09
CA PRO A 483 23.80 -8.56 32.25
C PRO A 483 24.12 -8.81 33.73
N PRO A 484 24.43 -10.07 34.11
CA PRO A 484 24.72 -10.47 35.49
C PRO A 484 25.98 -9.82 36.08
N THR A 485 26.78 -9.15 35.24
CA THR A 485 28.06 -8.53 35.61
C THR A 485 27.93 -7.06 36.00
N PHE A 486 26.76 -6.44 35.81
CA PHE A 486 26.56 -5.01 36.14
C PHE A 486 26.77 -4.72 37.62
N ASN A 487 27.15 -3.48 37.93
CA ASN A 487 27.12 -2.95 39.29
C ASN A 487 25.80 -2.20 39.58
N ALA A 488 25.59 -1.82 40.84
CA ALA A 488 24.35 -1.18 41.28
C ALA A 488 24.02 0.14 40.54
N GLN A 489 25.02 0.93 40.17
CA GLN A 489 24.83 2.18 39.45
C GLN A 489 24.40 1.94 37.99
N GLU A 490 25.01 0.95 37.33
CA GLU A 490 24.62 0.55 35.96
C GLU A 490 23.20 -0.03 35.95
N LEU A 491 22.83 -0.81 36.98
CA LEU A 491 21.46 -1.30 37.16
C LEU A 491 20.47 -0.14 37.35
N GLU A 492 20.78 0.80 38.22
CA GLU A 492 19.96 2.00 38.45
C GLU A 492 19.71 2.75 37.13
N GLN A 493 20.77 3.04 36.36
CA GLN A 493 20.64 3.72 35.07
C GLN A 493 19.80 2.94 34.06
N ARG A 494 19.89 1.61 34.05
CA ARG A 494 19.14 0.78 33.11
C ARG A 494 17.66 0.69 33.48
N PHE A 495 17.32 0.59 34.76
CA PHE A 495 15.92 0.58 35.22
C PHE A 495 15.28 1.97 35.15
N ALA A 496 16.03 3.04 35.42
CA ALA A 496 15.54 4.42 35.30
C ALA A 496 15.13 4.76 33.86
N ARG A 497 15.83 4.22 32.85
CA ARG A 497 15.43 4.33 31.44
C ARG A 497 14.08 3.71 31.12
N LYS A 498 13.60 2.77 31.94
CA LYS A 498 12.26 2.16 31.86
C LYS A 498 11.27 2.77 32.87
N GLY A 499 11.59 3.94 33.45
CA GLY A 499 10.70 4.66 34.37
C GLY A 499 10.56 4.01 35.76
N LEU A 500 11.45 3.09 36.11
CA LEU A 500 11.47 2.42 37.41
C LEU A 500 12.46 3.11 38.36
N SER A 501 12.02 3.33 39.59
CA SER A 501 12.81 3.94 40.66
C SER A 501 13.85 2.98 41.23
N LEU A 502 14.81 3.52 42.00
CA LEU A 502 15.83 2.73 42.69
C LEU A 502 15.22 1.69 43.65
N ASP A 503 14.17 2.03 44.39
CA ASP A 503 13.47 1.09 45.30
C ASP A 503 12.76 -0.02 44.53
N GLU A 504 12.17 0.30 43.37
CA GLU A 504 11.51 -0.69 42.48
C GLU A 504 12.55 -1.61 41.83
N MET A 505 13.70 -1.09 41.40
CA MET A 505 14.82 -1.89 40.87
C MET A 505 15.30 -2.90 41.91
N VAL A 506 15.66 -2.44 43.12
CA VAL A 506 16.15 -3.33 44.19
C VAL A 506 15.08 -4.32 44.62
N THR A 507 13.81 -3.89 44.67
CA THR A 507 12.65 -4.75 44.95
C THR A 507 12.48 -5.86 43.91
N LEU A 508 12.53 -5.53 42.62
CA LEU A 508 12.36 -6.49 41.52
C LEU A 508 13.52 -7.48 41.42
N SER A 509 14.75 -7.09 41.79
CA SER A 509 15.88 -8.03 41.92
C SER A 509 15.59 -9.19 42.87
N GLY A 510 14.66 -9.02 43.81
CA GLY A 510 14.16 -10.09 44.68
C GLY A 510 13.54 -11.28 43.93
N ALA A 511 13.18 -11.14 42.65
CA ALA A 511 12.75 -12.27 41.81
C ALA A 511 13.81 -13.37 41.70
N HIS A 512 15.10 -13.05 41.92
CA HIS A 512 16.18 -14.03 42.01
C HIS A 512 16.10 -14.93 43.26
N SER A 513 15.10 -14.79 44.13
CA SER A 513 14.82 -15.77 45.18
C SER A 513 14.37 -17.13 44.63
N ILE A 514 13.99 -17.21 43.35
CA ILE A 514 13.63 -18.46 42.68
C ILE A 514 14.36 -18.58 41.34
N GLY A 515 14.64 -19.82 40.93
CA GLY A 515 15.26 -20.12 39.64
C GLY A 515 16.72 -20.54 39.79
N ARG A 516 17.38 -20.68 38.65
CA ARG A 516 18.75 -21.20 38.55
C ARG A 516 19.54 -20.35 37.57
N SER A 517 20.85 -20.24 37.80
CA SER A 517 21.78 -19.62 36.87
C SER A 517 22.76 -20.65 36.35
N HIS A 518 23.16 -20.48 35.10
CA HIS A 518 24.31 -21.17 34.54
C HIS A 518 25.60 -20.69 35.22
N CYS A 519 26.56 -21.60 35.39
CA CYS A 519 27.86 -21.31 35.99
C CYS A 519 28.62 -20.25 35.18
N SER A 520 28.48 -20.26 33.85
CA SER A 520 29.07 -19.26 32.95
C SER A 520 28.69 -17.82 33.29
N SER A 521 27.50 -17.59 33.86
CA SER A 521 26.99 -16.24 34.18
C SER A 521 27.70 -15.57 35.36
N PHE A 522 28.41 -16.33 36.19
CA PHE A 522 29.12 -15.83 37.39
C PHE A 522 30.51 -16.43 37.58
N SER A 523 31.02 -17.21 36.62
CA SER A 523 32.31 -17.91 36.71
C SER A 523 33.49 -16.96 36.98
N LYS A 524 33.45 -15.73 36.45
CA LYS A 524 34.44 -14.69 36.73
C LYS A 524 34.55 -14.39 38.22
N ARG A 525 33.45 -14.46 38.99
CA ARG A 525 33.48 -14.27 40.45
C ARG A 525 34.18 -15.40 41.19
N LEU A 526 34.25 -16.61 40.61
CA LEU A 526 34.89 -17.76 41.26
C LEU A 526 36.38 -17.89 40.92
N TYR A 527 36.78 -17.59 39.69
CA TYR A 527 38.09 -18.01 39.17
C TYR A 527 38.95 -16.90 38.55
N ASN A 528 38.35 -15.80 38.08
CA ASN A 528 39.06 -14.73 37.35
C ASN A 528 38.44 -13.37 37.67
N PHE A 529 38.37 -13.00 38.95
CA PHE A 529 37.64 -11.80 39.36
C PHE A 529 38.40 -10.52 39.02
N SER A 530 39.71 -10.48 39.29
CA SER A 530 40.60 -9.38 38.95
C SER A 530 42.05 -9.86 38.89
N GLU A 531 42.96 -9.03 38.38
CA GLU A 531 44.40 -9.34 38.34
C GLU A 531 44.98 -9.63 39.74
N THR A 532 44.45 -8.98 40.77
CA THR A 532 44.95 -9.11 42.15
C THR A 532 44.13 -10.05 43.02
N ASN A 533 42.93 -10.45 42.58
CA ASN A 533 42.06 -11.37 43.32
C ASN A 533 41.50 -12.45 42.37
N PRO A 534 41.90 -13.72 42.54
CA PRO A 534 41.39 -14.82 41.71
C PRO A 534 39.91 -15.12 41.97
N GLN A 535 39.39 -14.79 43.15
CA GLN A 535 37.99 -14.92 43.54
C GLN A 535 37.46 -13.56 43.99
N ASP A 536 36.17 -13.31 43.77
CA ASP A 536 35.48 -12.13 44.28
C ASP A 536 35.57 -12.08 45.81
N PRO A 537 36.23 -11.05 46.39
CA PRO A 537 36.41 -10.93 47.83
C PRO A 537 35.10 -10.60 48.57
N SER A 538 34.05 -10.19 47.85
CA SER A 538 32.71 -9.95 48.43
C SER A 538 31.84 -11.20 48.54
N MET A 539 32.35 -12.36 48.13
CA MET A 539 31.67 -13.65 48.24
C MET A 539 32.19 -14.44 49.45
N ASP A 540 31.28 -14.97 50.25
CA ASP A 540 31.63 -15.80 51.40
C ASP A 540 32.55 -16.98 50.98
N PRO A 541 33.70 -17.18 51.64
CA PRO A 541 34.66 -18.21 51.24
C PRO A 541 34.12 -19.64 51.27
N ILE A 542 33.22 -19.97 52.21
CA ILE A 542 32.62 -21.30 52.31
C ILE A 542 31.65 -21.50 51.15
N PHE A 543 30.78 -20.53 50.90
CA PHE A 543 29.87 -20.54 49.76
C PHE A 543 30.59 -20.63 48.43
N SER A 544 31.69 -19.89 48.24
CA SER A 544 32.49 -19.96 47.03
C SER A 544 33.10 -21.34 46.82
N ARG A 545 33.62 -21.98 47.87
CA ARG A 545 34.13 -23.35 47.79
C ARG A 545 33.04 -24.33 47.36
N ASP A 546 31.83 -24.20 47.91
CA ASP A 546 30.69 -25.04 47.55
C ASP A 546 30.25 -24.81 46.10
N LEU A 547 30.29 -23.56 45.62
CA LEU A 547 30.02 -23.23 44.22
C LEU A 547 31.10 -23.78 43.28
N LYS A 548 32.38 -23.71 43.65
CA LYS A 548 33.49 -24.27 42.86
C LYS A 548 33.35 -25.78 42.66
N ALA A 549 32.85 -26.50 43.67
CA ALA A 549 32.55 -27.93 43.56
C ALA A 549 31.43 -28.24 42.55
N LYS A 550 30.44 -27.34 42.42
CA LYS A 550 29.29 -27.49 41.50
C LYS A 550 29.54 -26.89 40.11
N CYS A 551 30.45 -25.92 40.03
CA CYS A 551 30.84 -25.15 38.85
C CYS A 551 32.36 -25.23 38.64
N PRO A 552 32.92 -26.39 38.27
CA PRO A 552 34.35 -26.54 38.07
C PRO A 552 34.85 -25.70 36.89
N GLN A 553 36.06 -25.14 37.01
CA GLN A 553 36.67 -24.27 35.98
C GLN A 553 36.82 -24.98 34.61
N ASN A 554 37.03 -26.30 34.62
CA ASN A 554 37.24 -27.14 33.44
C ASN A 554 36.08 -28.12 33.22
N ALA A 555 34.84 -27.63 33.22
CA ALA A 555 33.65 -28.45 32.99
C ALA A 555 33.49 -28.98 31.53
N GLY A 556 34.45 -28.70 30.64
CA GLY A 556 34.35 -29.01 29.22
C GLY A 556 33.26 -28.16 28.53
N ASN A 557 32.50 -28.76 27.60
CA ASN A 557 31.38 -28.10 26.91
C ASN A 557 30.07 -28.10 27.72
N VAL A 558 30.09 -28.52 28.99
CA VAL A 558 28.90 -28.55 29.84
C VAL A 558 28.88 -27.29 30.69
N ASP A 559 27.74 -26.59 30.72
CA ASP A 559 27.51 -25.41 31.56
C ASP A 559 26.46 -25.73 32.64
N PRO A 560 26.88 -26.25 33.82
CA PRO A 560 25.97 -26.64 34.89
C PRO A 560 25.15 -25.45 35.40
N THR A 561 24.04 -25.74 36.08
CA THR A 561 23.20 -24.72 36.70
C THR A 561 23.10 -24.93 38.20
N VAL A 562 23.16 -23.84 38.97
CA VAL A 562 22.94 -23.83 40.43
C VAL A 562 21.76 -22.91 40.77
N PRO A 563 21.05 -23.14 41.89
CA PRO A 563 19.99 -22.23 42.32
C PRO A 563 20.51 -20.81 42.60
N LEU A 564 19.69 -19.80 42.27
CA LEU A 564 19.97 -18.40 42.62
C LEU A 564 19.78 -18.14 44.12
N ASP A 565 18.84 -18.84 44.75
CA ASP A 565 18.61 -18.85 46.19
C ASP A 565 18.99 -20.20 46.80
N VAL A 566 19.91 -20.18 47.75
CA VAL A 566 20.39 -21.39 48.43
C VAL A 566 19.60 -21.75 49.68
N LEU A 567 18.76 -20.86 50.20
CA LEU A 567 17.91 -21.11 51.36
C LEU A 567 16.57 -21.69 50.92
N THR A 568 15.97 -21.11 49.89
CA THR A 568 14.59 -21.41 49.46
C THR A 568 14.47 -21.48 47.93
N PRO A 569 15.20 -22.38 47.25
CA PRO A 569 15.39 -22.38 45.79
C PRO A 569 14.10 -22.51 44.94
N ASN A 570 13.00 -22.92 45.55
CA ASN A 570 11.70 -23.13 44.91
C ASN A 570 10.61 -22.16 45.40
N ARG A 571 10.97 -21.11 46.15
CA ARG A 571 10.02 -20.16 46.74
C ARG A 571 10.32 -18.73 46.30
N LEU A 572 9.29 -17.99 45.93
CA LEU A 572 9.42 -16.55 45.73
C LEU A 572 9.24 -15.84 47.08
N ASP A 573 10.33 -15.39 47.70
CA ASP A 573 10.33 -14.75 49.02
C ASP A 573 11.52 -13.78 49.19
N ASN A 574 11.67 -13.21 50.39
CA ASN A 574 12.71 -12.22 50.66
C ASN A 574 14.07 -12.84 51.05
N LYS A 575 14.27 -14.17 50.97
CA LYS A 575 15.53 -14.83 51.34
C LYS A 575 16.67 -14.48 50.40
N TYR A 576 16.37 -14.04 49.17
CA TYR A 576 17.33 -13.37 48.30
C TYR A 576 18.16 -12.30 49.05
N TYR A 577 17.52 -11.38 49.77
CA TYR A 577 18.25 -10.31 50.48
C TYR A 577 18.98 -10.81 51.73
N ILE A 578 18.51 -11.92 52.33
CA ILE A 578 19.25 -12.59 53.41
C ILE A 578 20.54 -13.21 52.85
N ASN A 579 20.48 -13.84 51.67
CA ASN A 579 21.65 -14.34 50.97
C ASN A 579 22.63 -13.20 50.68
N LEU A 580 22.17 -12.06 50.18
CA LEU A 580 23.06 -10.91 49.92
C LEU A 580 23.80 -10.48 51.19
N LYS A 581 23.10 -10.34 52.33
CA LYS A 581 23.69 -10.00 53.64
C LYS A 581 24.74 -11.02 54.10
N ASN A 582 24.54 -12.29 53.75
CA ASN A 582 25.47 -13.37 54.05
C ASN A 582 26.58 -13.50 52.99
N GLN A 583 26.68 -12.57 52.03
CA GLN A 583 27.64 -12.63 50.92
C GLN A 583 27.46 -13.86 50.02
N HIS A 584 26.21 -14.33 49.93
CA HIS A 584 25.76 -15.48 49.14
C HIS A 584 25.01 -15.07 47.87
N GLY A 585 25.08 -13.79 47.45
CA GLY A 585 24.59 -13.39 46.12
C GLY A 585 25.38 -14.12 45.04
N LEU A 586 24.70 -14.69 44.04
CA LEU A 586 25.35 -15.50 43.01
C LEU A 586 25.95 -14.63 41.89
N LEU A 587 25.18 -13.65 41.40
CA LEU A 587 25.58 -12.75 40.32
C LEU A 587 26.29 -11.51 40.87
N THR A 588 27.16 -10.87 40.06
CA THR A 588 27.81 -9.62 40.45
C THR A 588 26.75 -8.52 40.64
N SER A 589 25.78 -8.48 39.74
CA SER A 589 24.61 -7.59 39.80
C SER A 589 23.90 -7.67 41.14
N ASP A 590 23.73 -8.87 41.68
CA ASP A 590 23.05 -9.09 42.95
C ASP A 590 23.90 -8.64 44.14
N GLN A 591 25.13 -9.14 44.24
CA GLN A 591 25.98 -8.83 45.41
C GLN A 591 26.37 -7.35 45.48
N SER A 592 26.43 -6.67 44.32
CA SER A 592 26.70 -5.23 44.25
C SER A 592 25.65 -4.37 44.94
N LEU A 593 24.39 -4.85 45.07
CA LEU A 593 23.32 -4.11 45.76
C LEU A 593 23.59 -3.94 47.25
N LEU A 594 24.32 -4.86 47.88
CA LEU A 594 24.72 -4.71 49.28
C LEU A 594 25.94 -3.78 49.41
N SER A 595 26.86 -3.83 48.44
CA SER A 595 28.11 -3.07 48.45
C SER A 595 27.92 -1.59 48.12
N SER A 596 26.84 -1.22 47.41
CA SER A 596 26.57 0.18 47.05
C SER A 596 25.90 0.97 48.18
N PRO A 597 26.40 2.18 48.50
CA PRO A 597 25.78 3.06 49.49
C PRO A 597 24.32 3.45 49.18
N SER A 598 23.95 3.55 47.90
CA SER A 598 22.60 3.97 47.49
C SER A 598 21.54 2.87 47.70
N THR A 599 21.94 1.60 47.66
CA THR A 599 21.01 0.45 47.69
C THR A 599 21.04 -0.35 48.98
N VAL A 600 22.14 -0.29 49.76
CA VAL A 600 22.33 -1.10 50.98
C VAL A 600 21.20 -0.94 52.02
N GLY A 601 20.65 0.27 52.15
CA GLY A 601 19.52 0.55 53.05
C GLY A 601 18.26 -0.21 52.64
N ILE A 602 17.96 -0.22 51.34
CA ILE A 602 16.79 -0.90 50.76
C ILE A 602 16.96 -2.42 50.88
N VAL A 603 18.14 -2.96 50.58
CA VAL A 603 18.47 -4.38 50.77
C VAL A 603 18.24 -4.83 52.20
N LYS A 604 18.77 -4.09 53.19
CA LYS A 604 18.60 -4.40 54.62
C LYS A 604 17.13 -4.34 55.04
N ASN A 605 16.37 -3.38 54.50
CA ASN A 605 14.95 -3.24 54.78
C ASN A 605 14.14 -4.41 54.21
N ASN A 606 14.34 -4.77 52.94
CA ASN A 606 13.66 -5.89 52.30
C ASN A 606 14.03 -7.24 52.94
N ALA A 607 15.27 -7.40 53.40
CA ALA A 607 15.68 -8.57 54.19
C ALA A 607 14.94 -8.69 55.52
N LYS A 608 14.67 -7.57 56.20
CA LYS A 608 14.01 -7.54 57.52
C LYS A 608 12.49 -7.70 57.41
N HIS A 609 11.87 -7.14 56.37
CA HIS A 609 10.43 -7.00 56.25
C HIS A 609 9.88 -7.76 55.03
N GLY A 610 9.79 -9.08 55.14
CA GLY A 610 9.39 -9.96 54.03
C GLY A 610 8.00 -9.69 53.47
N GLU A 611 7.00 -9.44 54.32
CA GLU A 611 5.64 -9.09 53.86
C GLU A 611 5.61 -7.74 53.14
N THR A 612 6.32 -6.74 53.68
CA THR A 612 6.44 -5.43 53.03
C THR A 612 7.14 -5.54 51.68
N TRP A 613 8.21 -6.34 51.58
CA TRP A 613 8.86 -6.62 50.31
C TRP A 613 7.88 -7.29 49.33
N ALA A 614 7.10 -8.28 49.75
CA ALA A 614 6.14 -8.95 48.87
C ALA A 614 5.08 -7.98 48.32
N TYR A 615 4.60 -7.04 49.14
CA TYR A 615 3.71 -5.96 48.70
C TYR A 615 4.38 -5.02 47.69
N LYS A 616 5.62 -4.58 47.97
CA LYS A 616 6.40 -3.76 47.04
C LYS A 616 6.66 -4.50 45.73
N PHE A 617 6.97 -5.79 45.79
CA PHE A 617 7.22 -6.63 44.63
C PHE A 617 5.99 -6.73 43.75
N ALA A 618 4.82 -6.98 44.33
CA ALA A 618 3.53 -6.92 43.63
C ALA A 618 3.30 -5.57 42.93
N ALA A 619 3.51 -4.45 43.64
CA ALA A 619 3.35 -3.12 43.07
C ALA A 619 4.34 -2.83 41.92
N ALA A 620 5.60 -3.23 42.09
CA ALA A 620 6.64 -3.06 41.09
C ALA A 620 6.40 -3.94 39.84
N MET A 621 5.91 -5.17 40.00
CA MET A 621 5.49 -6.03 38.88
C MET A 621 4.32 -5.41 38.10
N VAL A 622 3.33 -4.82 38.80
CA VAL A 622 2.23 -4.10 38.14
C VAL A 622 2.78 -2.91 37.35
N LYS A 623 3.66 -2.08 37.94
CA LYS A 623 4.25 -0.94 37.27
C LYS A 623 5.14 -1.32 36.09
N MET A 624 5.98 -2.35 36.25
CA MET A 624 6.77 -2.91 35.15
C MET A 624 5.87 -3.33 34.00
N GLY A 625 4.71 -3.92 34.29
CA GLY A 625 3.71 -4.28 33.29
C GLY A 625 3.12 -3.11 32.50
N TYR A 626 3.44 -1.84 32.80
CA TYR A 626 3.07 -0.66 32.00
C TYR A 626 4.21 -0.16 31.09
N VAL A 627 5.41 -0.76 31.16
CA VAL A 627 6.56 -0.32 30.37
C VAL A 627 6.27 -0.50 28.88
N ASP A 628 6.30 0.62 28.15
CA ASP A 628 6.19 0.71 26.70
C ASP A 628 5.02 -0.11 26.11
N VAL A 629 3.91 -0.20 26.86
CA VAL A 629 2.76 -1.06 26.50
C VAL A 629 2.02 -0.56 25.27
N LEU A 630 1.67 -1.50 24.41
CA LEU A 630 0.73 -1.25 23.33
C LEU A 630 -0.72 -1.34 23.88
N ILE A 631 -1.46 -0.23 23.82
CA ILE A 631 -2.88 -0.11 24.23
C ILE A 631 -3.72 0.41 23.06
N GLY A 632 -4.96 -0.09 22.90
CA GLY A 632 -5.85 0.37 21.83
C GLY A 632 -6.25 -0.66 20.76
N SER A 633 -6.78 -0.24 19.61
CA SER A 633 -7.39 -1.09 18.56
C SER A 633 -6.41 -1.86 17.65
N GLN A 634 -5.13 -1.95 17.98
CA GLN A 634 -4.19 -2.83 17.28
C GLN A 634 -4.14 -4.20 17.97
N VAL A 635 -4.56 -5.29 17.31
CA VAL A 635 -3.98 -6.67 17.37
C VAL A 635 -4.80 -7.68 16.55
N LEU A 636 -4.07 -8.62 15.92
CA LEU A 636 -4.42 -10.02 15.61
C LEU A 636 -3.11 -10.85 15.68
N PRO A 637 -3.19 -12.19 15.89
CA PRO A 637 -2.67 -12.95 17.04
C PRO A 637 -1.18 -13.38 16.93
N CYS A 638 -0.61 -13.85 18.04
CA CYS A 638 0.69 -14.55 18.05
C CYS A 638 0.74 -15.69 17.02
N PHE A 639 1.73 -15.63 16.13
CA PHE A 639 2.11 -16.75 15.28
C PHE A 639 2.83 -17.79 16.13
N GLY A 640 2.25 -19.00 16.19
CA GLY A 640 2.98 -20.21 16.56
C GLY A 640 3.14 -21.07 15.32
N GLY A 641 4.33 -21.04 14.72
CA GLY A 641 4.74 -22.09 13.80
C GLY A 641 5.45 -23.18 14.58
N LEU A 642 4.77 -24.28 14.93
CA LEU A 642 5.38 -25.61 15.06
C LEU A 642 4.32 -26.69 15.34
N VAL A 643 3.88 -27.36 14.28
CA VAL A 643 3.86 -28.83 14.27
C VAL A 643 4.45 -29.29 12.94
N ALA A 644 5.78 -29.21 12.82
CA ALA A 644 6.52 -29.97 11.82
C ALA A 644 8.00 -30.11 12.24
N GLY A 645 8.39 -31.30 12.71
CA GLY A 645 9.72 -31.84 12.46
C GLY A 645 10.66 -32.05 13.65
N MET A 646 10.40 -33.03 14.52
CA MET A 646 11.47 -33.92 15.01
C MET A 646 11.02 -35.37 14.84
N SER A 647 11.91 -36.14 14.22
CA SER A 647 11.71 -37.48 13.67
C SER A 647 11.47 -38.56 14.72
N SER A 648 10.49 -39.43 14.49
CA SER A 648 10.66 -40.88 14.66
C SER A 648 9.64 -41.64 13.81
N ARG A 649 10.16 -42.25 12.74
CA ARG A 649 9.77 -43.45 11.97
C ARG A 649 8.40 -44.11 12.21
N GLU A 650 7.88 -44.62 11.07
CA GLU A 650 7.00 -45.79 10.90
C GLU A 650 5.49 -45.63 11.15
N HIS A 651 4.72 -45.38 10.09
CA HIS A 651 3.94 -46.43 9.41
C HIS A 651 3.17 -45.86 8.20
N GLN A 652 3.39 -46.45 7.03
CA GLN A 652 2.52 -46.34 5.86
C GLN A 652 1.15 -46.95 6.18
N SER A 653 0.06 -46.28 5.78
CA SER A 653 -0.94 -46.92 4.90
C SER A 653 -1.98 -45.93 4.35
N ARG A 654 -2.04 -45.96 3.01
CA ARG A 654 -3.13 -45.63 2.08
C ARG A 654 -4.52 -45.36 2.69
N LEU A 655 -5.24 -44.37 2.12
CA LEU A 655 -6.43 -44.62 1.28
C LEU A 655 -6.95 -43.35 0.58
N ARG A 656 -7.20 -43.48 -0.73
CA ARG A 656 -7.96 -42.55 -1.57
C ARG A 656 -9.47 -42.71 -1.34
N CYS A 657 -10.16 -41.59 -1.52
CA CYS A 657 -11.54 -41.34 -1.99
C CYS A 657 -12.57 -42.49 -2.05
N SER A 658 -13.77 -42.25 -1.50
CA SER A 658 -14.98 -42.03 -2.32
C SER A 658 -16.25 -41.66 -1.53
N LYS A 659 -16.95 -40.65 -2.09
CA LYS A 659 -18.39 -40.50 -2.30
C LYS A 659 -19.38 -40.57 -1.10
N GLY A 660 -19.92 -39.39 -0.80
CA GLY A 660 -21.32 -39.08 -1.11
C GLY A 660 -22.31 -39.14 0.06
N LYS A 661 -23.01 -38.02 0.29
CA LYS A 661 -24.46 -37.84 0.04
C LYS A 661 -24.91 -36.50 0.62
N GLU A 662 -25.52 -35.66 -0.24
CA GLU A 662 -26.36 -34.54 0.18
C GLU A 662 -27.56 -35.04 1.01
N PRO A 663 -28.12 -34.17 1.86
CA PRO A 663 -29.56 -33.97 1.81
C PRO A 663 -29.93 -32.47 1.74
N VAL A 664 -30.66 -32.07 0.70
CA VAL A 664 -32.12 -31.86 0.70
C VAL A 664 -32.52 -30.59 1.46
N ILE A 665 -32.87 -29.58 0.66
CA ILE A 665 -33.67 -28.42 1.06
C ILE A 665 -35.11 -28.91 1.16
N ASP A 666 -35.72 -28.75 2.34
CA ASP A 666 -37.18 -28.76 2.47
C ASP A 666 -37.67 -27.31 2.46
N VAL A 667 -38.69 -27.11 1.64
CA VAL A 667 -39.36 -25.85 1.33
C VAL A 667 -40.51 -25.75 2.32
N ASP A 668 -40.51 -24.77 3.22
CA ASP A 668 -41.72 -24.15 3.81
C ASP A 668 -41.34 -22.98 4.74
N ASP A 669 -42.17 -21.93 4.70
CA ASP A 669 -42.17 -20.69 5.51
C ASP A 669 -41.27 -19.51 5.10
N TYR A 670 -41.65 -18.90 3.97
CA TYR A 670 -41.87 -17.44 3.92
C TYR A 670 -43.36 -17.19 3.62
N PRO A 671 -44.06 -16.31 4.37
CA PRO A 671 -45.47 -16.00 4.11
C PRO A 671 -45.62 -15.06 2.89
N PRO A 672 -46.83 -14.99 2.29
CA PRO A 672 -46.98 -14.73 0.86
C PRO A 672 -47.25 -13.25 0.58
N GLN A 673 -46.67 -12.69 -0.49
CA GLN A 673 -47.35 -11.69 -1.34
C GLN A 673 -46.92 -11.77 -2.83
N THR A 674 -47.70 -12.57 -3.56
CA THR A 674 -48.35 -12.30 -4.87
C THR A 674 -47.57 -11.83 -6.11
N LYS A 675 -47.62 -12.76 -7.09
CA LYS A 675 -48.13 -12.68 -8.49
C LYS A 675 -47.16 -12.43 -9.66
N GLY A 676 -47.00 -13.51 -10.44
CA GLY A 676 -46.84 -13.57 -11.91
C GLY A 676 -45.37 -13.66 -12.37
N THR A 677 -44.91 -14.58 -13.23
CA THR A 677 -45.53 -15.55 -14.16
C THR A 677 -44.44 -16.56 -14.60
N ARG A 678 -44.85 -17.82 -14.83
CA ARG A 678 -44.17 -19.00 -15.41
C ARG A 678 -42.84 -18.80 -16.20
N SER A 679 -41.81 -19.63 -15.92
CA SER A 679 -41.21 -20.58 -16.91
C SER A 679 -40.07 -21.44 -16.34
N SER A 680 -40.15 -22.76 -16.59
CA SER A 680 -39.15 -23.86 -16.53
C SER A 680 -38.06 -23.87 -15.43
N SER A 681 -38.26 -24.69 -14.39
CA SER A 681 -37.22 -25.04 -13.41
C SER A 681 -36.13 -25.91 -14.05
N LYS A 682 -34.97 -25.33 -14.35
CA LYS A 682 -33.74 -26.14 -14.41
C LYS A 682 -33.30 -26.39 -12.96
N SER A 683 -32.83 -27.61 -12.67
CA SER A 683 -32.26 -27.91 -11.35
C SER A 683 -30.85 -27.30 -11.27
N PHE A 684 -30.50 -26.72 -10.12
CA PHE A 684 -29.14 -26.26 -9.84
C PHE A 684 -28.10 -27.34 -10.17
N ASP A 685 -27.14 -27.04 -11.06
CA ASP A 685 -26.03 -27.93 -11.41
C ASP A 685 -24.73 -27.45 -10.75
N PRO A 686 -24.23 -28.13 -9.70
CA PRO A 686 -23.01 -27.73 -8.99
C PRO A 686 -21.73 -27.95 -9.81
N ASN A 687 -21.80 -28.57 -11.00
CA ASN A 687 -20.67 -28.68 -11.91
C ASN A 687 -20.52 -27.44 -12.80
N LYS A 688 -21.62 -26.73 -13.05
CA LYS A 688 -21.67 -25.53 -13.90
C LYS A 688 -21.69 -24.23 -13.09
N PHE A 689 -22.25 -24.25 -11.88
CA PHE A 689 -22.34 -23.05 -11.04
C PHE A 689 -21.68 -23.27 -9.68
N ARG A 690 -20.85 -22.31 -9.28
CA ARG A 690 -20.11 -22.37 -8.00
C ARG A 690 -21.00 -22.20 -6.76
N SER A 691 -22.22 -21.71 -6.94
CA SER A 691 -23.20 -21.48 -5.86
C SER A 691 -24.60 -21.30 -6.43
N TYR A 692 -25.62 -21.50 -5.60
CA TYR A 692 -27.01 -21.23 -5.98
C TYR A 692 -27.24 -19.75 -6.33
N ALA A 693 -26.52 -18.82 -5.69
CA ALA A 693 -26.56 -17.39 -6.06
C ALA A 693 -26.01 -17.13 -7.48
N ALA A 694 -24.95 -17.84 -7.89
CA ALA A 694 -24.45 -17.76 -9.27
C ALA A 694 -25.46 -18.35 -10.27
N TYR A 695 -26.16 -19.42 -9.89
CA TYR A 695 -27.26 -19.99 -10.67
C TYR A 695 -28.45 -19.01 -10.78
N GLN A 696 -28.83 -18.33 -9.71
CA GLN A 696 -29.86 -17.29 -9.74
C GLN A 696 -29.44 -16.09 -10.59
N SER A 697 -28.17 -15.66 -10.49
CA SER A 697 -27.64 -14.61 -11.36
C SER A 697 -27.66 -15.04 -12.83
N TYR A 698 -27.37 -16.32 -13.09
CA TYR A 698 -27.51 -16.91 -14.42
C TYR A 698 -28.95 -16.82 -14.91
N GLU A 699 -29.93 -17.31 -14.16
CA GLU A 699 -31.34 -17.28 -14.56
C GLU A 699 -31.87 -15.87 -14.77
N ASN A 700 -31.53 -14.94 -13.86
CA ASN A 700 -32.11 -13.60 -13.85
C ASN A 700 -31.49 -12.65 -14.89
N PHE A 701 -30.19 -12.78 -15.17
CA PHE A 701 -29.45 -11.76 -15.92
C PHE A 701 -28.71 -12.30 -17.15
N PHE A 702 -28.29 -13.58 -17.14
CA PHE A 702 -27.38 -14.12 -18.15
C PHE A 702 -28.01 -15.18 -19.08
N LEU A 703 -29.07 -15.87 -18.65
CA LEU A 703 -29.71 -16.95 -19.41
C LEU A 703 -30.20 -16.48 -20.79
N HIS A 704 -30.77 -15.26 -20.84
CA HIS A 704 -31.32 -14.63 -22.03
C HIS A 704 -30.44 -13.51 -22.62
N ALA A 705 -29.23 -13.33 -22.09
CA ALA A 705 -28.30 -12.34 -22.60
C ALA A 705 -27.75 -12.74 -23.98
N LYS A 706 -27.59 -11.75 -24.86
CA LYS A 706 -27.18 -11.98 -26.25
C LYS A 706 -25.65 -12.01 -26.38
N PRO A 707 -25.04 -13.05 -26.97
CA PRO A 707 -23.61 -13.05 -27.25
C PRO A 707 -23.27 -12.05 -28.36
N LEU A 708 -22.18 -11.30 -28.18
CA LEU A 708 -21.61 -10.40 -29.19
C LEU A 708 -20.25 -10.95 -29.62
N LEU A 709 -20.22 -11.48 -30.84
CA LEU A 709 -19.00 -12.01 -31.43
C LEU A 709 -18.18 -10.91 -32.09
N GLU A 710 -16.88 -10.99 -31.84
CA GLU A 710 -15.83 -10.27 -32.53
C GLU A 710 -15.85 -10.60 -34.04
N ARG A 711 -15.43 -9.64 -34.87
CA ARG A 711 -15.42 -9.74 -36.35
C ARG A 711 -14.01 -9.56 -36.87
N ALA A 712 -13.47 -10.61 -37.48
CA ALA A 712 -12.18 -10.59 -38.15
C ALA A 712 -12.07 -9.45 -39.18
N LEU A 713 -10.90 -8.85 -39.30
CA LEU A 713 -10.59 -7.83 -40.30
C LEU A 713 -9.80 -8.47 -41.45
N ASP A 714 -10.36 -8.45 -42.66
CA ASP A 714 -9.63 -8.87 -43.87
C ASP A 714 -8.70 -7.73 -44.32
N GLN A 715 -7.53 -7.69 -43.68
CA GLN A 715 -6.50 -6.67 -43.91
C GLN A 715 -6.05 -6.65 -45.39
N SER A 716 -6.00 -7.81 -46.04
CA SER A 716 -5.58 -7.93 -47.44
C SER A 716 -6.55 -7.21 -48.38
N SER A 717 -7.85 -7.37 -48.17
CA SER A 717 -8.87 -6.68 -48.96
C SER A 717 -8.92 -5.17 -48.71
N LEU A 718 -8.46 -4.72 -47.53
CA LEU A 718 -8.52 -3.32 -47.09
C LEU A 718 -7.18 -2.58 -47.21
N HIS A 719 -6.15 -3.19 -47.80
CA HIS A 719 -4.79 -2.65 -47.87
C HIS A 719 -4.71 -1.27 -48.55
N ASP A 720 -5.59 -1.01 -49.53
CA ASP A 720 -5.69 0.28 -50.23
C ASP A 720 -6.41 1.38 -49.43
N THR A 721 -6.91 1.07 -48.22
CA THR A 721 -7.53 2.03 -47.31
C THR A 721 -6.55 2.38 -46.18
N ASP A 722 -6.74 3.51 -45.49
CA ASP A 722 -5.93 3.76 -44.27
C ASP A 722 -6.42 3.01 -43.03
N ILE A 723 -7.45 2.16 -43.16
CA ILE A 723 -8.01 1.44 -42.01
C ILE A 723 -6.96 0.53 -41.35
N PRO A 724 -6.22 -0.31 -42.09
CA PRO A 724 -5.15 -1.11 -41.49
C PRO A 724 -4.03 -0.25 -40.85
N LYS A 725 -3.74 0.93 -41.40
CA LYS A 725 -2.64 1.81 -40.91
C LYS A 725 -2.89 2.31 -39.49
N TRP A 726 -4.14 2.61 -39.13
CA TRP A 726 -4.50 3.06 -37.78
C TRP A 726 -4.25 2.00 -36.68
N PHE A 727 -4.12 0.73 -37.06
CA PHE A 727 -3.85 -0.38 -36.14
C PHE A 727 -2.42 -0.90 -36.20
N ALA A 728 -1.71 -0.69 -37.33
CA ALA A 728 -0.42 -1.31 -37.63
C ALA A 728 0.68 -1.02 -36.58
N HIS A 729 0.64 0.17 -35.95
CA HIS A 729 1.65 0.58 -34.97
C HIS A 729 1.26 0.34 -33.51
N LYS A 730 0.10 -0.26 -33.23
CA LYS A 730 -0.45 -0.42 -31.86
C LYS A 730 -0.41 -1.88 -31.36
N ASP A 731 0.14 -2.81 -32.13
CA ASP A 731 0.25 -4.25 -31.79
C ASP A 731 -1.12 -4.98 -31.65
N TRP A 732 -2.18 -4.48 -32.29
CA TRP A 732 -3.54 -5.03 -32.15
C TRP A 732 -3.88 -6.13 -33.15
N ASN A 733 -2.87 -6.70 -33.81
CA ASN A 733 -3.06 -7.70 -34.87
C ASN A 733 -3.83 -8.93 -34.37
N TYR A 734 -3.59 -9.35 -33.13
CA TYR A 734 -4.29 -10.49 -32.53
C TYR A 734 -5.77 -10.18 -32.22
N LEU A 735 -6.08 -8.94 -31.82
CA LEU A 735 -7.46 -8.52 -31.52
C LEU A 735 -8.34 -8.42 -32.77
N LEU A 736 -7.71 -8.24 -33.94
CA LEU A 736 -8.38 -8.08 -35.23
C LEU A 736 -8.29 -9.33 -36.12
N SER A 737 -7.65 -10.39 -35.64
CA SER A 737 -7.50 -11.67 -36.37
C SER A 737 -8.81 -12.48 -36.34
N ASP A 738 -8.83 -13.64 -37.02
CA ASP A 738 -9.94 -14.59 -36.91
C ASP A 738 -9.88 -15.28 -35.55
N PRO A 739 -10.77 -14.93 -34.61
CA PRO A 739 -10.65 -15.38 -33.23
C PRO A 739 -11.13 -16.82 -33.09
N ASP A 740 -10.73 -17.53 -32.03
CA ASP A 740 -11.14 -18.92 -31.76
C ASP A 740 -12.68 -19.07 -31.71
N ASP A 741 -13.17 -20.29 -31.98
CA ASP A 741 -14.60 -20.61 -31.88
C ASP A 741 -15.15 -20.31 -30.48
N ALA A 742 -16.29 -19.61 -30.43
CA ALA A 742 -16.93 -19.23 -29.19
C ALA A 742 -18.07 -20.18 -28.81
N TYR A 743 -18.22 -20.49 -27.53
CA TYR A 743 -19.25 -21.40 -27.04
C TYR A 743 -20.17 -20.68 -26.04
N GLU A 744 -21.45 -20.57 -26.38
CA GLU A 744 -22.41 -19.74 -25.63
C GLU A 744 -22.56 -20.17 -24.17
N GLU A 745 -22.66 -21.48 -23.91
CA GLU A 745 -22.81 -22.01 -22.56
C GLU A 745 -21.57 -21.73 -21.69
N LEU A 746 -20.37 -21.89 -22.25
CA LEU A 746 -19.11 -21.58 -21.54
C LEU A 746 -18.98 -20.08 -21.22
N VAL A 747 -19.38 -19.20 -22.14
CA VAL A 747 -19.36 -17.75 -21.91
C VAL A 747 -20.39 -17.35 -20.84
N LYS A 748 -21.59 -17.94 -20.86
CA LYS A 748 -22.60 -17.73 -19.82
C LYS A 748 -22.13 -18.22 -18.46
N GLU A 749 -21.53 -19.41 -18.40
CA GLU A 749 -20.93 -19.95 -17.18
C GLU A 749 -19.81 -19.03 -16.67
N PHE A 750 -18.97 -18.49 -17.55
CA PHE A 750 -17.93 -17.54 -17.18
C PHE A 750 -18.51 -16.30 -16.50
N TYR A 751 -19.45 -15.61 -17.14
CA TYR A 751 -20.03 -14.37 -16.59
C TYR A 751 -20.86 -14.61 -15.32
N ALA A 752 -21.64 -15.71 -15.26
CA ALA A 752 -22.46 -16.03 -14.11
C ALA A 752 -21.63 -16.38 -12.85
N ASN A 753 -20.44 -16.95 -13.04
CA ASN A 753 -19.57 -17.37 -11.95
C ASN A 753 -18.44 -16.38 -11.66
N ALA A 754 -18.17 -15.42 -12.53
CA ALA A 754 -17.13 -14.42 -12.33
C ALA A 754 -17.51 -13.47 -11.20
N ILE A 755 -16.51 -13.08 -10.41
CA ILE A 755 -16.61 -11.97 -9.44
C ILE A 755 -15.49 -10.98 -9.67
N VAL A 756 -15.82 -9.71 -9.47
CA VAL A 756 -14.83 -8.64 -9.44
C VAL A 756 -14.19 -8.62 -8.06
N GLU A 757 -12.87 -8.78 -8.01
CA GLU A 757 -12.07 -8.71 -6.78
C GLU A 757 -10.84 -7.83 -7.02
N GLY A 758 -10.88 -6.59 -6.55
CA GLY A 758 -9.84 -5.60 -6.85
C GLY A 758 -9.73 -5.32 -8.35
N ASP A 759 -8.52 -5.47 -8.89
CA ASP A 759 -8.18 -5.26 -10.31
C ASP A 759 -8.20 -6.56 -11.13
N GLU A 760 -8.91 -7.59 -10.65
CA GLU A 760 -9.05 -8.87 -11.35
C GLU A 760 -10.50 -9.37 -11.36
N LEU A 761 -10.81 -10.23 -12.33
CA LEU A 761 -11.99 -11.07 -12.33
C LEU A 761 -11.59 -12.46 -11.83
N LYS A 762 -12.11 -12.90 -10.68
CA LYS A 762 -12.00 -14.31 -10.28
C LYS A 762 -13.08 -15.11 -10.99
N CYS A 763 -12.63 -16.01 -11.84
CA CYS A 763 -13.48 -16.81 -12.69
C CYS A 763 -13.52 -18.25 -12.18
N TRP A 764 -14.70 -18.85 -12.24
CA TRP A 764 -14.89 -20.26 -11.94
C TRP A 764 -15.72 -20.89 -13.05
N VAL A 765 -15.14 -21.81 -13.82
CA VAL A 765 -15.84 -22.50 -14.90
C VAL A 765 -15.41 -23.96 -14.89
N ARG A 766 -16.39 -24.88 -14.92
CA ARG A 766 -16.16 -26.34 -14.88
C ARG A 766 -15.16 -26.77 -13.81
N LYS A 767 -15.37 -26.29 -12.58
CA LYS A 767 -14.53 -26.60 -11.39
C LYS A 767 -13.09 -26.09 -11.47
N LYS A 768 -12.76 -25.23 -12.42
CA LYS A 768 -11.46 -24.58 -12.50
C LYS A 768 -11.58 -23.12 -12.08
N CYS A 769 -10.73 -22.73 -11.14
CA CYS A 769 -10.55 -21.36 -10.69
C CYS A 769 -9.39 -20.73 -11.46
N PHE A 770 -9.58 -19.52 -11.96
CA PHE A 770 -8.50 -18.72 -12.53
C PHE A 770 -8.85 -17.23 -12.39
N SER A 771 -7.87 -16.36 -12.64
CA SER A 771 -8.08 -14.91 -12.60
C SER A 771 -7.80 -14.32 -13.97
N VAL A 772 -8.58 -13.32 -14.38
CA VAL A 772 -8.33 -12.47 -15.54
C VAL A 772 -8.00 -11.07 -15.02
N SER A 773 -6.86 -10.52 -15.40
CA SER A 773 -6.40 -9.18 -15.03
C SER A 773 -5.97 -8.40 -16.27
N PRO A 774 -5.83 -7.05 -16.22
CA PRO A 774 -5.29 -6.28 -17.33
C PRO A 774 -3.93 -6.81 -17.81
N THR A 775 -3.03 -7.18 -16.88
CA THR A 775 -1.72 -7.78 -17.21
C THR A 775 -1.86 -9.12 -17.92
N TYR A 776 -2.77 -9.99 -17.44
CA TYR A 776 -3.04 -11.28 -18.10
C TYR A 776 -3.60 -11.08 -19.52
N LEU A 777 -4.46 -10.09 -19.73
CA LEU A 777 -4.98 -9.75 -21.06
C LEU A 777 -3.88 -9.23 -21.98
N ALA A 778 -2.97 -8.38 -21.48
CA ALA A 778 -1.82 -7.89 -22.25
C ALA A 778 -0.91 -9.05 -22.70
N GLU A 779 -0.65 -10.01 -21.80
CA GLU A 779 0.18 -11.20 -22.07
C GLU A 779 -0.43 -12.08 -23.16
N ILE A 780 -1.72 -12.44 -23.03
CA ILE A 780 -2.35 -13.31 -24.02
C ILE A 780 -2.55 -12.58 -25.35
N LEU A 781 -2.95 -11.31 -25.35
CA LEU A 781 -3.15 -10.56 -26.60
C LEU A 781 -1.83 -10.18 -27.31
N HIS A 782 -0.68 -10.51 -26.73
CA HIS A 782 0.66 -10.18 -27.23
C HIS A 782 0.88 -8.66 -27.41
N ILE A 783 0.34 -7.86 -26.50
CA ILE A 783 0.43 -6.39 -26.54
C ILE A 783 1.61 -5.94 -25.66
N ASN A 784 2.73 -5.60 -26.29
CA ASN A 784 3.95 -5.15 -25.62
C ASN A 784 3.98 -3.63 -25.43
N ARG A 785 2.98 -3.08 -24.73
CA ARG A 785 2.81 -1.63 -24.50
C ARG A 785 2.65 -1.30 -23.02
N PRO A 786 3.06 -0.10 -22.57
CA PRO A 786 3.01 0.29 -21.16
C PRO A 786 1.60 0.17 -20.56
N ILE A 787 1.51 -0.37 -19.34
CA ILE A 787 0.25 -0.47 -18.58
C ILE A 787 -0.04 0.87 -17.91
N PHE A 788 -1.11 1.55 -18.34
CA PHE A 788 -1.55 2.80 -17.76
C PHE A 788 -2.51 2.49 -16.60
N ARG A 789 -2.01 2.55 -15.37
CA ARG A 789 -2.79 2.19 -14.16
C ARG A 789 -4.07 3.01 -13.96
N HIS A 790 -4.23 4.14 -14.65
CA HIS A 790 -5.43 5.00 -14.62
C HIS A 790 -5.84 5.49 -16.00
N SER A 791 -5.90 4.61 -16.99
CA SER A 791 -6.47 4.98 -18.30
C SER A 791 -7.89 5.52 -18.14
N PRO A 792 -8.20 6.68 -18.74
CA PRO A 792 -9.50 7.28 -18.57
C PRO A 792 -10.56 6.36 -19.19
N ILE A 793 -11.62 6.08 -18.42
CA ILE A 793 -12.72 5.26 -18.87
C ILE A 793 -13.53 6.11 -19.85
N TYR A 794 -13.34 5.87 -21.15
CA TYR A 794 -13.99 6.64 -22.21
C TYR A 794 -15.49 6.81 -22.01
N ASP A 795 -16.19 5.78 -21.52
CA ASP A 795 -17.64 5.82 -21.31
C ASP A 795 -18.11 6.91 -20.32
N ASP A 796 -17.21 7.42 -19.47
CA ASP A 796 -17.47 8.45 -18.46
C ASP A 796 -16.95 9.85 -18.89
N LEU A 797 -16.32 9.95 -20.07
CA LEU A 797 -15.77 11.20 -20.59
C LEU A 797 -16.80 11.98 -21.42
N CYS A 798 -16.74 13.31 -21.29
CA CYS A 798 -17.57 14.25 -22.04
C CYS A 798 -16.63 15.23 -22.77
N PRO A 799 -16.06 14.83 -23.93
CA PRO A 799 -15.17 15.68 -24.72
C PRO A 799 -15.89 16.94 -25.22
N ASP A 800 -15.10 17.96 -25.51
CA ASP A 800 -15.57 19.19 -26.14
C ASP A 800 -16.10 18.91 -27.56
N GLU A 801 -17.17 19.60 -27.96
CA GLU A 801 -17.76 19.42 -29.29
C GLU A 801 -16.84 19.88 -30.42
N GLU A 802 -16.06 20.95 -30.21
CA GLU A 802 -15.13 21.49 -31.20
C GLU A 802 -14.02 20.49 -31.50
N LEU A 803 -13.50 19.83 -30.45
CA LEU A 803 -12.49 18.76 -30.59
C LEU A 803 -13.00 17.61 -31.48
N LEU A 804 -14.24 17.17 -31.27
CA LEU A 804 -14.82 16.10 -32.07
C LEU A 804 -15.08 16.53 -33.52
N LYS A 805 -15.53 17.78 -33.74
CA LYS A 805 -15.77 18.33 -35.08
C LYS A 805 -14.48 18.52 -35.87
N GLU A 806 -13.38 18.89 -35.21
CA GLU A 806 -12.06 19.06 -35.85
C GLU A 806 -11.57 17.74 -36.48
N SER A 807 -11.67 16.63 -35.75
CA SER A 807 -11.08 15.36 -36.19
C SER A 807 -12.06 14.41 -36.87
N LEU A 808 -13.35 14.43 -36.52
CA LEU A 808 -14.35 13.50 -37.07
C LEU A 808 -15.22 14.12 -38.19
N GLY A 809 -15.14 15.44 -38.38
CA GLY A 809 -15.81 16.20 -39.43
C GLY A 809 -16.75 17.28 -38.92
N GLN A 810 -16.85 18.40 -39.64
CA GLN A 810 -17.68 19.55 -39.23
C GLN A 810 -19.19 19.26 -39.28
N ASP A 811 -19.62 18.31 -40.10
CA ASP A 811 -21.02 17.94 -40.30
C ASP A 811 -21.56 16.93 -39.26
N LEU A 812 -20.89 16.78 -38.10
CA LEU A 812 -21.34 15.86 -37.04
C LEU A 812 -22.73 16.24 -36.50
N GLU A 813 -23.65 15.28 -36.54
CA GLU A 813 -25.00 15.44 -36.00
C GLU A 813 -25.06 14.96 -34.54
N PHE A 814 -25.23 15.88 -33.59
CA PHE A 814 -25.42 15.58 -32.17
C PHE A 814 -26.88 15.23 -31.88
N SER A 815 -27.11 14.34 -30.91
CA SER A 815 -28.45 14.03 -30.43
C SER A 815 -29.08 15.24 -29.74
N PRO A 816 -30.41 15.33 -29.66
CA PRO A 816 -31.09 16.48 -29.04
C PRO A 816 -30.69 16.79 -27.59
N ASN A 817 -30.15 15.80 -26.87
CA ASN A 817 -29.65 15.95 -25.50
C ASN A 817 -28.14 16.24 -25.41
N GLY A 818 -27.45 16.38 -26.54
CA GLY A 818 -26.00 16.64 -26.62
C GLY A 818 -25.11 15.48 -26.17
N LYS A 819 -25.65 14.30 -25.83
CA LYS A 819 -24.87 13.20 -25.21
C LYS A 819 -24.31 12.16 -26.18
N SER A 820 -24.67 12.24 -27.45
CA SER A 820 -24.23 11.28 -28.48
C SER A 820 -24.19 11.91 -29.87
N ILE A 821 -23.44 11.30 -30.77
CA ILE A 821 -23.39 11.64 -32.19
C ILE A 821 -24.04 10.53 -33.04
N SER A 822 -24.64 10.93 -34.15
CA SER A 822 -25.19 10.03 -35.17
C SER A 822 -24.06 9.38 -35.97
N VAL A 823 -23.95 8.05 -35.95
CA VAL A 823 -22.93 7.33 -36.73
C VAL A 823 -23.12 7.55 -38.23
N SER A 824 -24.35 7.84 -38.67
CA SER A 824 -24.66 8.13 -40.07
C SER A 824 -24.13 9.49 -40.57
N SER A 825 -23.72 10.38 -39.67
CA SER A 825 -23.05 11.66 -40.01
C SER A 825 -21.55 11.50 -40.28
N LEU A 826 -20.94 10.36 -39.91
CA LEU A 826 -19.52 10.09 -40.13
C LEU A 826 -19.21 9.77 -41.61
N SER A 827 -18.00 10.13 -42.04
CA SER A 827 -17.47 9.76 -43.37
C SER A 827 -17.51 8.24 -43.58
N PRO A 828 -17.58 7.73 -44.83
CA PRO A 828 -17.61 6.29 -45.09
C PRO A 828 -16.46 5.52 -44.40
N LYS A 829 -15.26 6.10 -44.39
CA LYS A 829 -14.07 5.55 -43.73
C LYS A 829 -14.25 5.45 -42.21
N LEU A 830 -14.74 6.51 -41.56
CA LEU A 830 -14.99 6.54 -40.12
C LEU A 830 -16.17 5.64 -39.71
N ARG A 831 -17.16 5.44 -40.59
CA ARG A 831 -18.25 4.47 -40.35
C ARG A 831 -17.73 3.04 -40.34
N VAL A 832 -16.82 2.69 -41.25
CA VAL A 832 -16.21 1.34 -41.25
C VAL A 832 -15.31 1.16 -40.03
N LEU A 833 -14.54 2.19 -39.65
CA LEU A 833 -13.75 2.15 -38.41
C LEU A 833 -14.63 2.00 -37.17
N THR A 834 -15.79 2.67 -37.15
CA THR A 834 -16.80 2.51 -36.10
C THR A 834 -17.35 1.08 -36.05
N ILE A 835 -17.54 0.43 -37.20
CA ILE A 835 -17.94 -0.99 -37.24
C ILE A 835 -16.84 -1.87 -36.62
N VAL A 836 -15.57 -1.64 -36.95
CA VAL A 836 -14.45 -2.38 -36.33
C VAL A 836 -14.43 -2.16 -34.81
N MET A 837 -14.55 -0.91 -34.37
CA MET A 837 -14.61 -0.54 -32.96
C MET A 837 -15.78 -1.24 -32.25
N PHE A 838 -17.00 -1.16 -32.77
CA PHE A 838 -18.20 -1.70 -32.14
C PHE A 838 -18.32 -3.23 -32.11
N HIS A 839 -17.46 -3.95 -32.85
CA HIS A 839 -17.45 -5.42 -32.80
C HIS A 839 -16.24 -5.96 -32.05
N ASN A 840 -15.10 -5.28 -32.10
CA ASN A 840 -13.84 -5.83 -31.61
C ASN A 840 -13.27 -5.10 -30.38
N LEU A 841 -13.59 -3.83 -30.19
CA LEU A 841 -13.03 -2.99 -29.12
C LEU A 841 -14.08 -2.62 -28.08
N TYR A 842 -15.30 -2.37 -28.56
CA TYR A 842 -16.44 -1.89 -27.81
C TYR A 842 -17.72 -2.64 -28.23
N PRO A 843 -17.89 -3.95 -27.92
CA PRO A 843 -19.01 -4.74 -28.42
C PRO A 843 -20.38 -4.17 -28.01
N LEU A 844 -21.21 -3.77 -28.98
CA LEU A 844 -22.51 -3.12 -28.73
C LEU A 844 -23.65 -3.67 -29.60
N LEU A 845 -24.88 -3.64 -29.08
CA LEU A 845 -26.10 -3.97 -29.84
C LEU A 845 -26.60 -2.83 -30.74
N SER A 846 -26.41 -1.57 -30.31
CA SER A 846 -26.88 -0.39 -31.05
C SER A 846 -25.71 0.30 -31.72
N THR A 847 -25.78 0.41 -33.05
CA THR A 847 -24.70 0.97 -33.88
C THR A 847 -25.10 2.27 -34.58
N GLY A 848 -26.32 2.78 -34.35
CA GLY A 848 -26.82 4.00 -34.98
C GLY A 848 -26.35 5.29 -34.33
N TYR A 849 -26.09 5.26 -33.02
CA TYR A 849 -25.63 6.41 -32.22
C TYR A 849 -24.45 6.00 -31.34
N MET A 850 -23.54 6.94 -31.13
CA MET A 850 -22.32 6.77 -30.35
C MET A 850 -22.27 7.85 -29.26
N ASN A 851 -22.10 7.47 -27.99
CA ASN A 851 -21.95 8.47 -26.91
C ASN A 851 -20.65 9.28 -27.12
N LEU A 852 -20.56 10.47 -26.51
CA LEU A 852 -19.39 11.35 -26.72
C LEU A 852 -18.07 10.70 -26.26
N GLY A 853 -18.11 9.90 -25.19
CA GLY A 853 -16.98 9.11 -24.74
C GLY A 853 -16.40 8.16 -25.78
N ARG A 854 -17.25 7.44 -26.50
CA ARG A 854 -16.85 6.57 -27.62
C ARG A 854 -16.44 7.36 -28.86
N ALA A 855 -17.01 8.54 -29.06
CA ALA A 855 -16.55 9.45 -30.12
C ALA A 855 -15.12 9.92 -29.84
N LEU A 856 -14.77 10.17 -28.57
CA LEU A 856 -13.39 10.45 -28.16
C LEU A 856 -12.48 9.22 -28.37
N PHE A 857 -12.95 8.02 -28.08
CA PHE A 857 -12.18 6.80 -28.40
C PHE A 857 -11.88 6.71 -29.91
N LEU A 858 -12.87 7.00 -30.75
CA LEU A 858 -12.71 7.01 -32.20
C LEU A 858 -11.73 8.11 -32.66
N HIS A 859 -11.80 9.30 -32.04
CA HIS A 859 -10.85 10.40 -32.24
C HIS A 859 -9.41 9.97 -31.91
N ASP A 860 -9.20 9.39 -30.74
CA ASP A 860 -7.87 8.99 -30.26
C ASP A 860 -7.28 7.86 -31.11
N LEU A 861 -8.15 6.98 -31.63
CA LEU A 861 -7.75 5.91 -32.53
C LEU A 861 -7.17 6.43 -33.85
N ILE A 862 -7.67 7.56 -34.38
CA ILE A 862 -7.20 8.15 -35.64
C ILE A 862 -6.10 9.21 -35.47
N SER A 863 -5.93 9.75 -34.26
CA SER A 863 -5.01 10.86 -33.96
C SER A 863 -3.65 10.41 -33.41
N ASP A 864 -3.34 9.11 -33.55
CA ASP A 864 -2.15 8.43 -33.01
C ASP A 864 -1.91 8.61 -31.50
N VAL A 865 -2.98 8.87 -30.75
CA VAL A 865 -2.96 8.83 -29.29
C VAL A 865 -2.79 7.37 -28.84
N GLU A 866 -2.06 7.16 -27.74
CA GLU A 866 -1.90 5.84 -27.15
C GLU A 866 -3.17 5.42 -26.40
N ILE A 867 -3.71 4.25 -26.72
CA ILE A 867 -4.93 3.72 -26.10
C ILE A 867 -4.56 2.45 -25.33
N ASP A 868 -4.85 2.43 -24.03
CA ASP A 868 -4.73 1.24 -23.20
C ASP A 868 -5.88 0.27 -23.46
N ILE A 869 -5.73 -0.51 -24.53
CA ILE A 869 -6.80 -1.37 -25.03
C ILE A 869 -7.12 -2.55 -24.10
N TYR A 870 -6.15 -3.12 -23.38
CA TYR A 870 -6.43 -4.24 -22.48
C TYR A 870 -7.05 -3.76 -21.16
N ALA A 871 -6.71 -2.56 -20.66
CA ALA A 871 -7.47 -1.93 -19.58
C ALA A 871 -8.91 -1.63 -20.02
N HIS A 872 -9.09 -1.21 -21.27
CA HIS A 872 -10.42 -1.01 -21.85
C HIS A 872 -11.24 -2.32 -21.91
N ILE A 873 -10.67 -3.38 -22.46
CA ILE A 873 -11.30 -4.71 -22.52
C ILE A 873 -11.65 -5.19 -21.10
N PHE A 874 -10.71 -5.08 -20.16
CA PHE A 874 -10.93 -5.44 -18.76
C PHE A 874 -12.08 -4.64 -18.14
N HIS A 875 -12.14 -3.33 -18.38
CA HIS A 875 -13.22 -2.48 -17.90
C HIS A 875 -14.58 -2.94 -18.41
N VAL A 876 -14.69 -3.28 -19.70
CA VAL A 876 -15.94 -3.75 -20.32
C VAL A 876 -16.35 -5.12 -19.78
N LEU A 877 -15.40 -6.05 -19.57
CA LEU A 877 -15.65 -7.33 -18.91
C LEU A 877 -16.16 -7.13 -17.47
N ARG A 878 -15.47 -6.30 -16.68
CA ARG A 878 -15.83 -5.94 -15.30
C ARG A 878 -17.21 -5.32 -15.22
N LYS A 879 -17.52 -4.36 -16.11
CA LYS A 879 -18.84 -3.71 -16.18
C LYS A 879 -19.93 -4.73 -16.51
N THR A 880 -19.65 -5.74 -17.32
CA THR A 880 -20.63 -6.79 -17.67
C THR A 880 -20.87 -7.74 -16.50
N VAL A 881 -19.83 -8.15 -15.77
CA VAL A 881 -19.95 -8.98 -14.55
C VAL A 881 -20.77 -8.28 -13.46
N LEU A 882 -20.65 -6.95 -13.33
CA LEU A 882 -21.35 -6.16 -12.30
C LEU A 882 -22.78 -5.75 -12.68
N ARG A 883 -23.24 -6.00 -13.90
CA ARG A 883 -24.57 -5.57 -14.35
C ARG A 883 -25.66 -6.46 -13.78
N THR A 884 -26.72 -5.83 -13.29
CA THR A 884 -27.93 -6.47 -12.75
C THR A 884 -29.18 -6.09 -13.55
N GLU A 885 -29.03 -5.82 -14.85
CA GLU A 885 -30.12 -5.44 -15.75
C GLU A 885 -30.66 -6.65 -16.53
N SER A 886 -31.93 -6.60 -16.93
CA SER A 886 -32.60 -7.71 -17.64
C SER A 886 -32.20 -7.86 -19.12
N ARG A 887 -31.39 -6.95 -19.68
CA ARG A 887 -30.97 -6.93 -21.10
C ARG A 887 -29.46 -6.80 -21.24
N ILE A 888 -28.73 -7.83 -20.77
CA ILE A 888 -27.27 -7.89 -20.88
C ILE A 888 -26.86 -8.44 -22.25
N CYS A 889 -25.68 -8.01 -22.70
CA CYS A 889 -24.98 -8.61 -23.84
C CYS A 889 -23.65 -9.13 -23.34
N PHE A 890 -23.16 -10.23 -23.91
CA PHE A 890 -21.83 -10.74 -23.60
C PHE A 890 -20.83 -10.19 -24.60
N PRO A 891 -20.00 -9.19 -24.21
CA PRO A 891 -18.89 -8.79 -25.04
C PRO A 891 -17.79 -9.85 -24.98
N PHE A 892 -16.93 -9.84 -25.99
CA PHE A 892 -15.68 -10.62 -26.02
C PHE A 892 -15.88 -12.15 -25.94
N CYS A 893 -16.91 -12.66 -26.61
CA CYS A 893 -17.27 -14.09 -26.58
C CYS A 893 -16.14 -15.00 -27.07
N SER A 894 -15.45 -14.62 -28.14
CA SER A 894 -14.34 -15.41 -28.66
C SER A 894 -13.10 -15.31 -27.76
N LEU A 895 -12.76 -14.12 -27.27
CA LEU A 895 -11.66 -13.93 -26.31
C LEU A 895 -11.87 -14.75 -25.02
N ILE A 896 -13.08 -14.76 -24.46
CA ILE A 896 -13.40 -15.57 -23.28
C ILE A 896 -13.22 -17.06 -23.56
N SER A 897 -13.72 -17.54 -24.70
CA SER A 897 -13.59 -18.95 -25.09
C SER A 897 -12.13 -19.35 -25.25
N TRP A 898 -11.29 -18.44 -25.77
CA TRP A 898 -9.85 -18.64 -25.85
C TRP A 898 -9.17 -18.67 -24.47
N ILE A 899 -9.52 -17.75 -23.56
CA ILE A 899 -9.03 -17.77 -22.17
C ILE A 899 -9.37 -19.11 -21.50
N LEU A 900 -10.60 -19.60 -21.68
CA LEU A 900 -11.03 -20.89 -21.13
C LEU A 900 -10.19 -22.05 -21.67
N LYS A 901 -9.91 -22.06 -22.98
CA LYS A 901 -9.04 -23.04 -23.63
C LYS A 901 -7.61 -23.01 -23.04
N LEU A 902 -7.04 -21.82 -22.80
CA LEU A 902 -5.73 -21.66 -22.15
C LEU A 902 -5.71 -22.19 -20.72
N LYS A 903 -6.84 -22.19 -20.01
CA LYS A 903 -6.99 -22.82 -18.68
C LYS A 903 -7.36 -24.31 -18.76
N GLY A 904 -7.34 -24.88 -19.96
CA GLY A 904 -7.67 -26.28 -20.25
C GLY A 904 -9.15 -26.59 -20.03
N ILE A 905 -10.03 -25.64 -20.29
CA ILE A 905 -11.48 -25.78 -20.24
C ILE A 905 -11.97 -25.85 -21.69
N TYR A 906 -12.57 -26.97 -22.05
CA TYR A 906 -13.02 -27.27 -23.41
C TYR A 906 -14.52 -27.52 -23.40
N PRO A 907 -15.25 -27.26 -24.50
CA PRO A 907 -16.67 -27.59 -24.64
C PRO A 907 -16.91 -29.10 -24.54
N THR A 908 -18.12 -29.51 -24.16
CA THR A 908 -18.53 -30.91 -24.23
C THR A 908 -18.91 -31.29 -25.66
N ALA A 909 -19.01 -32.59 -25.95
CA ALA A 909 -19.27 -33.09 -27.31
C ALA A 909 -20.64 -32.66 -27.88
N ASP A 910 -21.57 -32.25 -27.03
CA ASP A 910 -22.91 -31.77 -27.35
C ASP A 910 -23.00 -30.24 -27.50
N GLU A 911 -21.95 -29.49 -27.17
CA GLU A 911 -21.93 -28.04 -27.30
C GLU A 911 -21.39 -27.61 -28.67
N SER A 912 -22.23 -26.92 -29.46
CA SER A 912 -21.85 -26.38 -30.77
C SER A 912 -21.33 -24.93 -30.65
N PRO A 913 -20.35 -24.54 -31.48
CA PRO A 913 -19.85 -23.17 -31.48
C PRO A 913 -20.88 -22.20 -32.06
N ILE A 914 -20.83 -20.94 -31.61
CA ILE A 914 -21.67 -19.86 -32.13
C ILE A 914 -21.24 -19.55 -33.57
N PRO A 915 -22.16 -19.47 -34.56
CA PRO A 915 -21.82 -19.16 -35.94
C PRO A 915 -21.07 -17.83 -36.07
N LYS A 916 -19.88 -17.86 -36.70
CA LYS A 916 -19.04 -16.68 -36.86
C LYS A 916 -19.64 -15.65 -37.84
N PRO A 917 -19.58 -14.35 -37.53
CA PRO A 917 -19.94 -13.29 -38.46
C PRO A 917 -18.92 -13.18 -39.61
N SER A 918 -19.37 -12.74 -40.79
CA SER A 918 -18.46 -12.54 -41.92
C SER A 918 -17.41 -11.44 -41.64
N PRO A 919 -16.16 -11.63 -42.09
CA PRO A 919 -15.09 -10.66 -41.90
C PRO A 919 -15.44 -9.27 -42.46
N ILE A 920 -14.90 -8.24 -41.83
CA ILE A 920 -14.96 -6.86 -42.32
C ILE A 920 -13.96 -6.76 -43.48
N ASN A 921 -14.44 -6.42 -44.67
CA ASN A 921 -13.67 -6.41 -45.91
C ASN A 921 -14.11 -5.26 -46.84
N MET A 922 -13.53 -5.19 -48.03
CA MET A 922 -13.84 -4.15 -49.02
C MET A 922 -15.34 -4.08 -49.40
N ARG A 923 -16.10 -5.18 -49.36
CA ARG A 923 -17.57 -5.12 -49.59
C ARG A 923 -18.29 -4.34 -48.48
N THR A 924 -17.85 -4.51 -47.24
CA THR A 924 -18.36 -3.75 -46.09
C THR A 924 -18.05 -2.25 -46.26
N PHE A 925 -16.85 -1.93 -46.73
CA PHE A 925 -16.45 -0.55 -47.04
C PHE A 925 -17.31 0.07 -48.14
N ASN A 926 -17.48 -0.63 -49.27
CA ASN A 926 -18.30 -0.16 -50.39
C ASN A 926 -19.80 0.00 -50.03
N ALA A 927 -20.33 -0.88 -49.19
CA ALA A 927 -21.70 -0.75 -48.67
C ALA A 927 -21.88 0.52 -47.84
N SER A 928 -20.86 0.92 -47.07
CA SER A 928 -20.89 2.19 -46.33
C SER A 928 -20.99 3.38 -47.27
N ILE A 929 -20.25 3.39 -48.38
CA ILE A 929 -20.29 4.45 -49.41
C ILE A 929 -21.70 4.55 -50.05
N GLY A 930 -22.31 3.40 -50.36
CA GLY A 930 -23.67 3.35 -50.93
C GLY A 930 -24.74 3.98 -50.05
N HIS A 931 -24.60 3.89 -48.72
CA HIS A 931 -25.49 4.57 -47.77
C HIS A 931 -25.30 6.09 -47.72
N SER A 932 -24.09 6.62 -47.96
CA SER A 932 -23.88 8.09 -48.08
C SER A 932 -24.55 8.65 -49.33
N ARG A 933 -24.51 7.92 -50.45
CA ARG A 933 -25.14 8.36 -51.71
C ARG A 933 -26.68 8.38 -51.66
N LYS A 934 -27.31 7.55 -50.81
CA LYS A 934 -28.78 7.55 -50.61
C LYS A 934 -29.30 8.71 -49.74
N ARG A 935 -28.42 9.41 -49.00
CA ARG A 935 -28.79 10.53 -48.10
C ARG A 935 -28.76 11.90 -48.81
N ALA A 936 -28.10 11.99 -49.96
CA ALA A 936 -28.27 13.09 -50.89
C ALA A 936 -29.67 13.01 -51.52
N LYS A 937 -30.63 13.74 -50.97
CA LYS A 937 -31.95 13.92 -51.60
C LYS A 937 -31.72 14.74 -52.88
N PRO A 938 -32.18 14.30 -54.06
CA PRO A 938 -31.90 14.97 -55.31
C PRO A 938 -32.73 16.24 -55.43
N GLU A 939 -32.06 17.35 -55.79
CA GLU A 939 -32.71 18.39 -56.55
C GLU A 939 -33.12 17.80 -57.91
N THR A 940 -34.34 18.13 -58.29
CA THR A 940 -35.06 17.67 -59.47
C THR A 940 -34.31 17.94 -60.77
N SER A 941 -34.10 16.93 -61.61
CA SER A 941 -34.49 16.97 -63.03
C SER A 941 -34.20 15.65 -63.78
N ALA A 942 -35.26 15.19 -64.44
CA ALA A 942 -35.37 14.45 -65.70
C ALA A 942 -34.23 13.55 -66.25
N SER A 943 -34.61 12.28 -66.38
CA SER A 943 -34.66 11.50 -67.65
C SER A 943 -33.41 10.85 -68.25
N HIS A 944 -33.62 9.56 -68.57
CA HIS A 944 -33.19 8.79 -69.75
C HIS A 944 -31.95 7.86 -69.65
N SER A 945 -32.30 6.57 -69.55
CA SER A 945 -31.90 5.43 -70.41
C SER A 945 -30.44 5.21 -70.82
N GLY A 946 -30.03 3.95 -70.75
CA GLY A 946 -29.25 3.34 -71.83
C GLY A 946 -27.94 2.68 -71.40
N SER A 947 -27.97 1.35 -71.31
CA SER A 947 -26.80 0.51 -71.48
C SER A 947 -26.14 0.76 -72.84
N HIS A 948 -24.81 0.90 -72.90
CA HIS A 948 -24.00 0.23 -73.94
C HIS A 948 -22.50 0.36 -73.62
N PHE A 949 -21.85 -0.80 -73.58
CA PHE A 949 -20.41 -0.93 -73.78
C PHE A 949 -20.04 -0.21 -75.08
N SER A 950 -19.20 0.81 -74.99
CA SER A 950 -18.47 1.33 -76.14
C SER A 950 -17.05 1.67 -75.72
N THR A 951 -16.11 1.19 -76.51
CA THR A 951 -14.68 1.49 -76.43
C THR A 951 -14.48 2.98 -76.54
N LEU A 952 -13.99 3.62 -75.47
CA LEU A 952 -13.67 5.05 -75.41
C LEU A 952 -12.78 5.44 -76.61
N SER A 953 -13.26 6.41 -77.38
CA SER A 953 -12.51 7.02 -78.48
C SER A 953 -11.24 7.71 -77.95
N LEU A 954 -10.26 7.92 -78.83
CA LEU A 954 -8.97 8.51 -78.45
C LEU A 954 -9.13 9.89 -77.79
N ASP A 955 -10.18 10.63 -78.17
CA ASP A 955 -10.46 11.98 -77.66
C ASP A 955 -10.98 11.97 -76.21
N GLU A 956 -11.81 11.00 -75.81
CA GLU A 956 -12.27 10.89 -74.41
C GLU A 956 -11.17 10.39 -73.45
N LYS A 957 -10.19 9.64 -73.96
CA LYS A 957 -8.98 9.30 -73.20
C LYS A 957 -8.06 10.51 -73.06
N LEU A 958 -7.98 11.34 -74.10
CA LEU A 958 -7.20 12.58 -74.08
C LEU A 958 -7.79 13.57 -73.06
N ASP A 959 -9.11 13.74 -73.00
CA ASP A 959 -9.76 14.62 -72.02
C ASP A 959 -9.56 14.16 -70.56
N ARG A 960 -9.58 12.84 -70.30
CA ARG A 960 -9.28 12.30 -68.96
C ARG A 960 -7.81 12.47 -68.57
N ILE A 961 -6.89 12.34 -69.53
CA ILE A 961 -5.47 12.60 -69.30
C ILE A 961 -5.24 14.08 -69.07
N VAL A 962 -5.83 14.97 -69.86
CA VAL A 962 -5.73 16.43 -69.69
C VAL A 962 -6.30 16.87 -68.34
N SER A 963 -7.44 16.30 -67.90
CA SER A 963 -8.01 16.59 -66.58
C SER A 963 -7.14 16.08 -65.42
N SER A 964 -6.57 14.87 -65.55
CA SER A 964 -5.64 14.32 -64.56
C SER A 964 -4.31 15.07 -64.50
N VAL A 965 -3.81 15.53 -65.65
CA VAL A 965 -2.62 16.38 -65.76
C VAL A 965 -2.92 17.75 -65.15
N HIS A 966 -4.11 18.32 -65.36
CA HIS A 966 -4.51 19.58 -64.74
C HIS A 966 -4.61 19.47 -63.21
N GLU A 967 -5.16 18.37 -62.68
CA GLU A 967 -5.22 18.11 -61.24
C GLU A 967 -3.83 17.89 -60.62
N LEU A 968 -2.96 17.15 -61.32
CA LEU A 968 -1.56 16.99 -60.93
C LEU A 968 -0.80 18.31 -60.98
N ASN A 969 -1.02 19.14 -62.00
CA ASN A 969 -0.37 20.45 -62.12
C ASN A 969 -0.83 21.41 -61.02
N THR A 970 -2.09 21.29 -60.57
CA THR A 970 -2.65 22.06 -59.45
C THR A 970 -2.03 21.61 -58.11
N LYS A 971 -1.89 20.30 -57.89
CA LYS A 971 -1.20 19.76 -56.70
C LYS A 971 0.30 20.05 -56.70
N MET A 972 0.94 19.98 -57.86
CA MET A 972 2.35 20.34 -58.04
C MET A 972 2.56 21.82 -57.73
N SER A 973 1.69 22.70 -58.25
CA SER A 973 1.74 24.14 -57.96
C SER A 973 1.55 24.45 -56.48
N GLY A 974 0.68 23.72 -55.77
CA GLY A 974 0.51 23.84 -54.31
C GLY A 974 1.73 23.37 -53.51
N LEU A 975 2.37 22.28 -53.94
CA LEU A 975 3.63 21.80 -53.37
C LEU A 975 4.78 22.76 -53.65
N THR A 976 4.87 23.31 -54.86
CA THR A 976 5.86 24.32 -55.23
C THR A 976 5.65 25.61 -54.41
N ALA A 977 4.41 26.03 -54.17
CA ALA A 977 4.11 27.18 -53.30
C ALA A 977 4.49 26.93 -51.84
N SER A 978 4.25 25.72 -51.32
CA SER A 978 4.63 25.34 -49.95
C SER A 978 6.14 25.20 -49.77
N LEU A 979 6.84 24.63 -50.75
CA LEU A 979 8.30 24.54 -50.77
C LEU A 979 8.93 25.92 -50.96
N HIS A 980 8.36 26.77 -51.81
CA HIS A 980 8.82 28.14 -51.98
C HIS A 980 8.65 28.92 -50.67
N HIS A 981 7.51 28.83 -49.99
CA HIS A 981 7.28 29.48 -48.70
C HIS A 981 8.24 28.98 -47.61
N GLN A 982 8.55 27.69 -47.57
CA GLN A 982 9.55 27.17 -46.64
C GLN A 982 10.97 27.64 -47.01
N SER A 983 11.34 27.64 -48.29
CA SER A 983 12.62 28.17 -48.77
C SER A 983 12.78 29.65 -48.41
N THR A 984 11.78 30.50 -48.65
CA THR A 984 11.86 31.93 -48.29
C THR A 984 12.00 32.14 -46.78
N ARG A 985 11.37 31.28 -45.95
CA ARG A 985 11.51 31.35 -44.48
C ARG A 985 12.91 30.92 -44.02
N TRP A 986 13.54 29.98 -44.72
CA TRP A 986 14.91 29.57 -44.45
C TRP A 986 15.93 30.60 -44.96
N ASP A 987 15.73 31.18 -46.15
CA ASP A 987 16.57 32.25 -46.69
C ASP A 987 16.53 33.52 -45.84
N MET A 988 15.36 33.89 -45.28
CA MET A 988 15.25 35.00 -44.32
C MET A 988 16.01 34.72 -43.02
N LYS A 989 15.99 33.47 -42.52
CA LYS A 989 16.76 33.09 -41.33
C LYS A 989 18.27 33.04 -41.62
N PHE A 990 18.67 32.57 -42.80
CA PHE A 990 20.07 32.48 -43.19
C PHE A 990 20.66 33.88 -43.41
N THR A 991 19.93 34.78 -44.08
CA THR A 991 20.32 36.19 -44.25
C THR A 991 20.41 36.92 -42.91
N SER A 992 19.49 36.64 -41.97
CA SER A 992 19.53 37.21 -40.62
C SER A 992 20.74 36.72 -39.82
N LEU A 993 21.13 35.45 -39.97
CA LEU A 993 22.30 34.89 -39.29
C LEU A 993 23.61 35.39 -39.93
N GLN A 994 23.67 35.52 -41.26
CA GLN A 994 24.81 36.11 -41.96
C GLN A 994 25.02 37.57 -41.56
N THR A 995 23.93 38.34 -41.42
CA THR A 995 23.99 39.75 -40.97
C THR A 995 24.50 39.86 -39.53
N GLN A 996 24.13 38.93 -38.65
CA GLN A 996 24.63 38.88 -37.28
C GLN A 996 26.10 38.46 -37.22
N LEU A 997 26.52 37.54 -38.09
CA LEU A 997 27.91 37.11 -38.19
C LEU A 997 28.82 38.25 -38.71
N ASP A 998 28.38 38.98 -39.74
CA ASP A 998 29.09 40.15 -40.28
C ASP A 998 29.15 41.33 -39.29
N GLN A 999 28.18 41.43 -38.37
CA GLN A 999 28.19 42.40 -37.26
C GLN A 999 29.16 41.99 -36.14
N ILE A 1000 29.31 40.70 -35.90
CA ILE A 1000 30.26 40.17 -34.92
C ILE A 1000 31.69 40.26 -35.47
N GLN A 1001 31.91 39.95 -36.75
CA GLN A 1001 33.22 40.10 -37.39
C GLN A 1001 33.67 41.57 -37.44
N ARG A 1002 32.78 42.51 -37.81
CA ARG A 1002 33.12 43.94 -37.77
C ARG A 1002 33.45 44.46 -36.37
N LYS A 1003 32.78 43.96 -35.32
CA LYS A 1003 33.12 44.32 -33.94
C LYS A 1003 34.44 43.73 -33.46
N LEU A 1004 34.81 42.56 -33.97
CA LEU A 1004 36.10 41.94 -33.66
C LEU A 1004 37.26 42.63 -34.41
N GLU A 1005 37.01 43.22 -35.59
CA GLU A 1005 37.98 44.04 -36.33
C GLU A 1005 38.08 45.50 -35.81
N GLU A 1006 37.13 45.97 -34.98
CA GLU A 1006 37.14 47.29 -34.33
C GLU A 1006 37.76 47.27 -32.92
N ASP A 1007 37.98 46.09 -32.32
CA ASP A 1007 38.57 45.88 -30.99
C ASP A 1007 40.05 45.39 -31.04
N ASP A 1008 40.65 45.36 -32.23
CA ASP A 1008 42.12 45.32 -32.51
C ASP A 1008 42.56 46.72 -33.00
#